data_AF-A0A7Y4ZGH5-F1
#
_entry.id   AF-A0A7Y4ZGH5-F1
#
_cell.length_a   1.000
_cell.length_b   1.000
_cell.length_c   1.000
_cell.angle_alpha   90.00
_cell.angle_beta   90.00
_cell.angle_gamma   90.00
#
_symmetry.space_group_name_H-M   'P 1'
#
loop_
_entity.id
_entity.type
_entity.pdbx_description
1 polymer ?
#
loop_
_entity_poly.entity_id
_entity_poly.type
_entity_poly.pdbx_seq_one_letter_code
_entity_poly.pdbx_strand_id
1 'polypeptide(L)'
;MLGVVTRLEAPRRGPHAYGKIGDLELRGTRGASLVVAASADRPGQLPVQGSIVDVTTTDHLGAEPLFFWRPAWVDKGAGVHPLVASLVTPTTCDSGPGIETQGVTEGVRFRTRICAEEDGRFSVHTRAEGLPEGARVGDQMNPGSARVLIDGPSVGWEGENETPFVALLEDGLSLVFASAPNAPPLRAKRGLVHITTSLFPGQVITTSDGPDAVRTLTVRHAPVLDLLAPYGTRTVSTPARGPGSLVVYDPYGNEIERLPLPLGAKKALLPPKLGATAALLDASDVPYGPGVPIPAGGGNVEVTGEPPARTTLELHAVDETGAPLPVHAIVRGVEGTQTPRVLLAEPSAACKHVYAALNSVYAMEGCASLPVARGTYEVVVTHGPTHTLEVARVTAEVGKPVRVEAKLRRVVDTGAWTSCDFHLHAAPSPDAPMSLEARVATLVGVGVELAVATDHNAITDYGPAVRALGIGDRLATVVGDEITSQASPGKHKWGHFNAFPLKPPTGGYDDGLPAYFDTEPRDVFKSARAAGAPLLQVNHARMDPQIGYLDLVHFDARTGKSDDTFADGFDLFEVFNGLWLTKPEKVREGMSDVIGLLRRGARVVPTGNSDSHKLFFEEAGYPRTFVHGAALPREGREARVLEALKRGEVTVSSGPFVELTVEKSLPGATVQRAKDGSVTVHVRVSAPAWVPFDGVDIIATDDVVKHLDATSQKDGVRLDATVRLPIAADAALFAWATAKAPLPHVLAHANAASLGFSGVVYVDADGDGRIMLPPAK
;
A
#
# COMPACT_ATOMS: atom_id res chain seq x y z
N MET A 1 17.50 20.34 -32.68
CA MET A 1 16.95 21.27 -31.67
C MET A 1 17.15 20.62 -30.31
N LEU A 2 17.65 21.37 -29.32
CA LEU A 2 17.95 20.87 -27.96
C LEU A 2 16.68 20.63 -27.11
N GLY A 3 15.50 20.98 -27.65
CA GLY A 3 14.21 20.66 -27.05
C GLY A 3 13.04 21.39 -27.73
N VAL A 4 11.84 21.26 -27.16
CA VAL A 4 10.65 22.07 -27.48
C VAL A 4 9.76 22.20 -26.22
N VAL A 5 9.05 23.31 -26.09
CA VAL A 5 7.99 23.48 -25.09
C VAL A 5 6.64 23.39 -25.78
N THR A 6 5.80 22.47 -25.33
CA THR A 6 4.43 22.25 -25.81
C THR A 6 3.45 22.35 -24.64
N ARG A 7 2.16 22.53 -24.94
CA ARG A 7 1.10 22.35 -23.95
C ARG A 7 0.61 20.91 -24.03
N LEU A 8 0.33 20.30 -22.88
CA LEU A 8 -0.33 19.00 -22.85
C LEU A 8 -1.75 19.13 -23.41
N GLU A 9 -2.06 18.34 -24.44
CA GLU A 9 -3.39 18.25 -25.05
C GLU A 9 -4.23 17.12 -24.42
N ALA A 10 -3.58 16.23 -23.68
CA ALA A 10 -4.18 15.16 -22.90
C ALA A 10 -3.48 15.07 -21.54
N PRO A 11 -4.19 14.63 -20.48
CA PRO A 11 -3.53 14.30 -19.22
C PRO A 11 -2.56 13.14 -19.47
N ARG A 12 -1.37 13.21 -18.86
CA ARG A 12 -0.48 12.04 -18.85
C ARG A 12 -1.05 11.00 -17.88
N ARG A 13 -0.87 9.72 -18.22
CA ARG A 13 -1.54 8.58 -17.58
C ARG A 13 -0.56 7.58 -16.94
N GLY A 14 0.67 8.03 -16.66
CA GLY A 14 1.53 7.26 -15.77
C GLY A 14 0.82 7.06 -14.42
N PRO A 15 0.95 5.90 -13.76
CA PRO A 15 0.34 5.64 -12.46
C PRO A 15 0.55 6.76 -11.41
N HIS A 16 1.69 7.45 -11.47
CA HIS A 16 2.07 8.55 -10.58
C HIS A 16 2.05 9.95 -11.26
N ALA A 17 1.61 10.04 -12.51
CA ALA A 17 1.63 11.29 -13.26
C ALA A 17 0.51 12.23 -12.81
N TYR A 18 0.86 13.47 -12.46
CA TYR A 18 -0.10 14.49 -12.04
C TYR A 18 -0.35 15.56 -13.14
N GLY A 19 0.26 15.41 -14.32
CA GLY A 19 0.16 16.35 -15.44
C GLY A 19 -1.26 16.48 -16.03
N LYS A 20 -1.73 17.72 -16.20
CA LYS A 20 -3.07 18.07 -16.67
C LYS A 20 -3.04 18.69 -18.06
N ILE A 21 -4.18 18.66 -18.75
CA ILE A 21 -4.36 19.42 -20.00
C ILE A 21 -4.06 20.90 -19.73
N GLY A 22 -3.19 21.50 -20.56
CA GLY A 22 -2.76 22.89 -20.44
C GLY A 22 -1.42 23.10 -19.75
N ASP A 23 -0.92 22.09 -19.02
CA ASP A 23 0.42 22.11 -18.42
C ASP A 23 1.52 22.14 -19.49
N LEU A 24 2.69 22.63 -19.11
CA LEU A 24 3.81 22.82 -20.04
C LEU A 24 4.71 21.59 -20.04
N GLU A 25 4.85 20.95 -21.20
CA GLU A 25 5.77 19.86 -21.44
C GLU A 25 7.07 20.43 -22.04
N LEU A 26 8.19 20.26 -21.33
CA LEU A 26 9.52 20.54 -21.85
C LEU A 26 10.13 19.21 -22.31
N ARG A 27 10.29 19.05 -23.63
CA ARG A 27 10.98 17.89 -24.22
C ARG A 27 12.44 18.22 -24.39
N GLY A 28 13.31 17.39 -23.83
CA GLY A 28 14.76 17.46 -24.01
C GLY A 28 15.27 16.49 -25.08
N THR A 29 16.55 16.17 -24.99
CA THR A 29 17.20 15.17 -25.86
C THR A 29 17.03 13.75 -25.31
N ARG A 30 17.35 12.71 -26.11
CA ARG A 30 17.18 11.28 -25.75
C ARG A 30 15.76 10.90 -25.31
N GLY A 31 14.75 11.59 -25.85
CA GLY A 31 13.35 11.33 -25.55
C GLY A 31 12.90 11.75 -24.15
N ALA A 32 13.78 12.30 -23.31
CA ALA A 32 13.44 12.76 -21.97
C ALA A 32 12.48 13.95 -22.01
N SER A 33 11.51 13.99 -21.09
CA SER A 33 10.56 15.09 -20.99
C SER A 33 10.09 15.31 -19.56
N LEU A 34 9.93 16.58 -19.20
CA LEU A 34 9.37 17.03 -17.93
C LEU A 34 8.04 17.74 -18.18
N VAL A 35 7.05 17.53 -17.32
CA VAL A 35 5.84 18.38 -17.28
C VAL A 35 5.90 19.29 -16.08
N VAL A 36 5.71 20.58 -16.32
CA VAL A 36 5.57 21.61 -15.27
C VAL A 36 4.10 22.02 -15.18
N ALA A 37 3.52 21.87 -13.99
CA ALA A 37 2.14 22.26 -13.71
C ALA A 37 1.97 23.76 -13.96
N ALA A 38 1.21 24.12 -14.99
CA ALA A 38 0.94 25.51 -15.37
C ALA A 38 -0.54 25.87 -15.16
N SER A 39 -1.40 24.85 -15.17
CA SER A 39 -2.82 24.94 -14.89
C SER A 39 -3.05 25.29 -13.42
N ALA A 40 -4.15 25.99 -13.13
CA ALA A 40 -4.49 26.34 -11.76
C ALA A 40 -4.80 25.09 -10.93
N ASP A 41 -4.40 25.11 -9.66
CA ASP A 41 -4.76 24.07 -8.70
C ASP A 41 -6.27 24.10 -8.40
N ARG A 42 -6.86 22.92 -8.19
CA ARG A 42 -8.26 22.82 -7.77
C ARG A 42 -8.37 23.12 -6.26
N PRO A 43 -9.44 23.76 -5.78
CA PRO A 43 -9.66 23.97 -4.35
C PRO A 43 -9.65 22.64 -3.56
N GLY A 44 -9.01 22.64 -2.39
CA GLY A 44 -8.92 21.46 -1.52
C GLY A 44 -7.94 20.38 -1.98
N GLN A 45 -7.19 20.62 -3.05
CA GLN A 45 -6.13 19.73 -3.54
C GLN A 45 -4.75 20.30 -3.17
N LEU A 46 -3.72 19.45 -3.16
CA LEU A 46 -2.35 19.89 -2.95
C LEU A 46 -1.97 20.94 -4.02
N PRO A 47 -1.55 22.16 -3.64
CA PRO A 47 -1.15 23.17 -4.61
C PRO A 47 0.17 22.77 -5.25
N VAL A 48 0.20 22.51 -6.56
CA VAL A 48 1.40 22.07 -7.29
C VAL A 48 1.75 22.99 -8.45
N GLN A 49 1.05 24.12 -8.64
CA GLN A 49 1.39 25.05 -9.72
C GLN A 49 2.86 25.50 -9.66
N GLY A 50 3.58 25.32 -10.76
CA GLY A 50 5.02 25.57 -10.90
C GLY A 50 5.92 24.39 -10.54
N SER A 51 5.36 23.27 -10.09
CA SER A 51 6.10 22.03 -9.79
C SER A 51 6.33 21.21 -11.07
N ILE A 52 7.42 20.46 -11.10
CA ILE A 52 7.56 19.33 -12.02
C ILE A 52 6.67 18.21 -11.47
N VAL A 53 5.72 17.73 -12.28
CA VAL A 53 4.63 16.83 -11.83
C VAL A 53 4.57 15.51 -12.61
N ASP A 54 5.49 15.35 -13.55
CA ASP A 54 5.60 14.16 -14.40
C ASP A 54 6.95 14.18 -15.12
N VAL A 55 7.59 13.02 -15.21
CA VAL A 55 8.88 12.82 -15.85
C VAL A 55 8.87 11.52 -16.64
N THR A 56 9.15 11.60 -17.94
CA THR A 56 9.10 10.42 -18.82
C THR A 56 10.23 10.39 -19.84
N THR A 57 10.35 9.26 -20.54
CA THR A 57 11.15 9.10 -21.76
C THR A 57 10.28 8.48 -22.86
N THR A 58 10.62 8.67 -24.14
CA THR A 58 9.87 8.07 -25.26
C THR A 58 9.72 6.55 -25.18
N ASP A 59 10.60 5.89 -24.43
CA ASP A 59 10.73 4.44 -24.38
C ASP A 59 10.16 3.84 -23.08
N HIS A 60 9.53 4.66 -22.23
CA HIS A 60 9.01 4.25 -20.92
C HIS A 60 7.52 4.57 -20.79
N LEU A 61 6.72 3.55 -20.46
CA LEU A 61 5.28 3.66 -20.24
C LEU A 61 4.85 3.17 -18.84
N GLY A 62 5.81 2.85 -17.96
CA GLY A 62 5.58 2.34 -16.59
C GLY A 62 5.29 3.43 -15.56
N ALA A 63 5.31 3.07 -14.28
CA ALA A 63 5.16 4.00 -13.15
C ALA A 63 6.32 5.00 -13.10
N GLU A 64 6.03 6.25 -12.74
CA GLU A 64 6.99 7.34 -12.78
C GLU A 64 7.61 7.61 -11.41
N PRO A 65 8.94 7.77 -11.31
CA PRO A 65 9.65 7.85 -10.04
C PRO A 65 9.50 9.20 -9.29
N LEU A 66 8.53 10.02 -9.69
CA LEU A 66 8.33 11.36 -9.15
C LEU A 66 6.85 11.75 -9.19
N PHE A 67 6.26 11.94 -8.02
CA PHE A 67 4.91 12.49 -7.89
C PHE A 67 4.91 14.02 -8.06
N PHE A 68 5.84 14.71 -7.38
CA PHE A 68 6.16 16.10 -7.69
C PHE A 68 7.56 16.50 -7.21
N TRP A 69 8.13 17.51 -7.86
CA TRP A 69 9.28 18.28 -7.38
C TRP A 69 9.00 19.76 -7.52
N ARG A 70 9.18 20.51 -6.43
CA ARG A 70 9.10 21.97 -6.42
C ARG A 70 10.21 22.63 -5.62
N PRO A 71 10.68 23.82 -6.05
CA PRO A 71 11.55 24.66 -5.23
C PRO A 71 10.86 25.05 -3.92
N ALA A 72 11.66 25.27 -2.88
CA ALA A 72 11.20 25.73 -1.58
C ALA A 72 12.25 26.64 -0.94
N TRP A 73 11.88 27.34 0.13
CA TRP A 73 12.86 27.79 1.11
C TRP A 73 12.72 26.98 2.39
N VAL A 74 13.84 26.76 3.06
CA VAL A 74 13.91 26.02 4.31
C VAL A 74 14.37 26.97 5.41
N ASP A 75 13.57 27.08 6.46
CA ASP A 75 13.85 27.97 7.58
C ASP A 75 14.97 27.41 8.49
N LYS A 76 15.39 28.19 9.48
CA LYS A 76 16.45 27.79 10.43
C LYS A 76 16.05 26.60 11.31
N GLY A 77 14.75 26.40 11.55
CA GLY A 77 14.16 25.27 12.27
C GLY A 77 13.89 24.05 11.39
N ALA A 78 14.32 24.06 10.13
CA ALA A 78 14.05 23.04 9.11
C ALA A 78 12.57 22.90 8.69
N GLY A 79 11.77 23.96 8.90
CA GLY A 79 10.46 24.13 8.26
C GLY A 79 10.61 24.34 6.76
N VAL A 80 9.76 23.70 5.97
CA VAL A 80 9.81 23.74 4.50
C VAL A 80 8.65 24.58 4.00
N HIS A 81 8.97 25.57 3.18
CA HIS A 81 8.03 26.54 2.62
C HIS A 81 8.09 26.48 1.09
N PRO A 82 7.26 25.64 0.47
CA PRO A 82 7.33 25.39 -0.96
C PRO A 82 6.85 26.56 -1.81
N LEU A 83 7.41 26.68 -3.01
CA LEU A 83 6.92 27.60 -4.01
C LEU A 83 5.52 27.18 -4.50
N VAL A 84 4.59 28.13 -4.48
CA VAL A 84 3.36 28.09 -5.29
C VAL A 84 3.48 29.19 -6.33
N ALA A 85 3.65 28.80 -7.60
CA ALA A 85 3.88 29.76 -8.67
C ALA A 85 2.60 30.52 -9.02
N SER A 86 2.70 31.83 -9.20
CA SER A 86 1.64 32.67 -9.78
C SER A 86 1.79 32.83 -11.29
N LEU A 87 2.96 32.48 -11.84
CA LEU A 87 3.26 32.53 -13.27
C LEU A 87 4.09 31.32 -13.68
N VAL A 88 3.67 30.65 -14.75
CA VAL A 88 4.40 29.53 -15.39
C VAL A 88 4.38 29.77 -16.91
N THR A 89 5.53 30.08 -17.50
CA THR A 89 5.62 30.48 -18.91
C THR A 89 6.77 29.81 -19.64
N PRO A 90 6.62 29.54 -20.95
CA PRO A 90 7.77 29.20 -21.79
C PRO A 90 8.80 30.34 -21.77
N THR A 91 10.07 29.99 -21.82
CA THR A 91 11.19 30.93 -21.89
C THR A 91 12.28 30.39 -22.81
N THR A 92 13.32 31.19 -23.05
CA THR A 92 14.52 30.79 -23.79
C THR A 92 15.72 30.82 -22.84
N CYS A 93 16.46 29.73 -22.83
CA CYS A 93 17.73 29.55 -22.15
C CYS A 93 18.89 29.57 -23.14
N ASP A 94 20.11 29.74 -22.65
CA ASP A 94 21.31 29.68 -23.49
C ASP A 94 21.47 28.30 -24.17
N SER A 95 21.02 27.23 -23.49
CA SER A 95 21.03 25.85 -23.99
C SER A 95 19.84 25.48 -24.87
N GLY A 96 18.86 26.38 -25.08
CA GLY A 96 17.66 26.08 -25.86
C GLY A 96 16.36 26.49 -25.15
N PRO A 97 15.21 25.85 -25.44
CA PRO A 97 13.95 26.23 -24.81
C PRO A 97 13.91 25.83 -23.34
N GLY A 98 13.10 26.54 -22.57
CA GLY A 98 12.90 26.28 -21.15
C GLY A 98 11.55 26.75 -20.64
N ILE A 99 11.32 26.54 -19.35
CA ILE A 99 10.13 27.00 -18.62
C ILE A 99 10.60 27.88 -17.47
N GLU A 100 9.93 29.00 -17.24
CA GLU A 100 10.16 29.88 -16.10
C GLU A 100 8.94 29.86 -15.18
N THR A 101 9.17 29.70 -13.87
CA THR A 101 8.17 29.81 -12.84
C THR A 101 8.50 30.98 -11.91
N GLN A 102 7.48 31.74 -11.51
CA GLN A 102 7.62 32.85 -10.57
C GLN A 102 6.49 32.80 -9.54
N GLY A 103 6.78 33.16 -8.30
CA GLY A 103 5.79 33.18 -7.23
C GLY A 103 6.33 33.79 -5.96
N VAL A 104 5.45 33.98 -4.98
CA VAL A 104 5.80 34.52 -3.66
C VAL A 104 5.21 33.60 -2.60
N THR A 105 6.07 33.02 -1.76
CA THR A 105 5.67 32.22 -0.60
C THR A 105 6.16 32.94 0.64
N GLU A 106 5.24 33.35 1.52
CA GLU A 106 5.55 33.95 2.82
C GLU A 106 6.54 35.15 2.74
N GLY A 107 6.38 35.97 1.70
CA GLY A 107 7.23 37.15 1.47
C GLY A 107 8.54 36.87 0.72
N VAL A 108 8.92 35.60 0.51
CA VAL A 108 10.08 35.21 -0.30
C VAL A 108 9.66 35.10 -1.77
N ARG A 109 10.30 35.88 -2.65
CA ARG A 109 10.03 35.83 -4.09
C ARG A 109 10.93 34.80 -4.76
N PHE A 110 10.33 33.88 -5.51
CA PHE A 110 11.05 32.88 -6.28
C PHE A 110 11.01 33.20 -7.77
N ARG A 111 12.13 32.91 -8.43
CA ARG A 111 12.22 32.77 -9.88
C ARG A 111 13.00 31.49 -10.17
N THR A 112 12.35 30.53 -10.81
CA THR A 112 12.98 29.28 -11.22
C THR A 112 12.95 29.15 -12.73
N ARG A 113 14.09 28.82 -13.32
CA ARG A 113 14.22 28.54 -14.76
C ARG A 113 14.67 27.11 -14.97
N ILE A 114 13.91 26.37 -15.76
CA ILE A 114 14.16 24.98 -16.14
C ILE A 114 14.57 24.98 -17.61
N CYS A 115 15.76 24.51 -17.93
CA CYS A 115 16.32 24.55 -19.28
C CYS A 115 16.64 23.15 -19.78
N ALA A 116 16.22 22.81 -21.00
CA ALA A 116 16.63 21.57 -21.63
C ALA A 116 18.12 21.63 -22.01
N GLU A 117 18.82 20.51 -21.81
CA GLU A 117 20.22 20.33 -22.19
C GLU A 117 20.41 19.03 -23.00
N GLU A 118 21.67 18.72 -23.33
CA GLU A 118 22.06 17.48 -23.98
C GLU A 118 21.97 16.27 -23.03
N ASP A 119 22.00 15.07 -23.60
CA ASP A 119 22.05 13.80 -22.86
C ASP A 119 20.89 13.54 -21.88
N GLY A 120 19.69 14.02 -22.21
CA GLY A 120 18.51 13.87 -21.34
C GLY A 120 18.63 14.63 -20.02
N ARG A 121 19.48 15.67 -19.97
CA ARG A 121 19.69 16.53 -18.81
C ARG A 121 18.84 17.80 -18.89
N PHE A 122 18.46 18.31 -17.73
CA PHE A 122 17.80 19.59 -17.54
C PHE A 122 18.52 20.36 -16.44
N SER A 123 18.80 21.64 -16.62
CA SER A 123 19.24 22.51 -15.53
C SER A 123 18.05 23.22 -14.89
N VAL A 124 18.09 23.34 -13.57
CA VAL A 124 17.09 24.05 -12.78
C VAL A 124 17.80 25.09 -11.94
N HIS A 125 17.58 26.36 -12.29
CA HIS A 125 18.15 27.49 -11.58
C HIS A 125 17.06 28.22 -10.82
N THR A 126 17.12 28.16 -9.49
CA THR A 126 16.19 28.86 -8.59
C THR A 126 16.92 30.02 -7.90
N ARG A 127 16.32 31.20 -7.97
CA ARG A 127 16.72 32.38 -7.21
C ARG A 127 15.61 32.79 -6.26
N ALA A 128 15.96 33.05 -5.01
CA ALA A 128 15.06 33.52 -3.98
C ALA A 128 15.49 34.91 -3.48
N GLU A 129 14.56 35.86 -3.47
CA GLU A 129 14.76 37.21 -2.93
C GLU A 129 13.95 37.39 -1.65
N GLY A 130 14.56 38.05 -0.65
CA GLY A 130 13.91 38.28 0.65
C GLY A 130 13.97 37.07 1.59
N LEU A 131 14.91 36.15 1.40
CA LEU A 131 15.14 35.03 2.31
C LEU A 131 15.42 35.51 3.75
N PRO A 132 14.73 34.96 4.76
CA PRO A 132 15.03 35.24 6.16
C PRO A 132 16.47 34.86 6.54
N GLU A 133 17.00 35.49 7.59
CA GLU A 133 18.34 35.18 8.08
C GLU A 133 18.45 33.71 8.51
N GLY A 134 19.46 33.00 7.98
CA GLY A 134 19.69 31.58 8.24
C GLY A 134 18.78 30.61 7.46
N ALA A 135 17.85 31.12 6.65
CA ALA A 135 17.09 30.32 5.70
C ALA A 135 17.92 29.97 4.46
N ARG A 136 17.51 28.92 3.75
CA ARG A 136 18.19 28.41 2.56
C ARG A 136 17.22 28.19 1.42
N VAL A 137 17.68 28.32 0.17
CA VAL A 137 16.95 27.74 -0.96
C VAL A 137 17.07 26.22 -0.89
N GLY A 138 15.96 25.56 -1.15
CA GLY A 138 15.88 24.11 -1.19
C GLY A 138 14.87 23.62 -2.21
N ASP A 139 14.57 22.34 -2.12
CA ASP A 139 13.57 21.67 -2.93
C ASP A 139 12.80 20.68 -2.06
N GLN A 140 11.51 20.53 -2.37
CA GLN A 140 10.66 19.48 -1.85
C GLN A 140 10.35 18.52 -2.99
N MET A 141 10.73 17.25 -2.81
CA MET A 141 10.47 16.18 -3.75
C MET A 141 9.63 15.10 -3.08
N ASN A 142 8.54 14.69 -3.72
CA ASN A 142 7.81 13.49 -3.36
C ASN A 142 8.14 12.39 -4.39
N PRO A 143 8.91 11.36 -4.00
CA PRO A 143 9.36 10.31 -4.92
C PRO A 143 8.27 9.29 -5.27
N GLY A 144 7.05 9.39 -4.71
CA GLY A 144 6.07 8.32 -4.87
C GLY A 144 6.61 6.99 -4.33
N SER A 145 6.39 5.92 -5.09
CA SER A 145 6.84 4.56 -4.71
C SER A 145 8.33 4.31 -5.02
N ALA A 146 8.98 5.26 -5.71
CA ALA A 146 10.34 5.14 -6.18
C ALA A 146 11.36 4.89 -5.06
N ARG A 147 12.36 4.06 -5.36
CA ARG A 147 13.53 3.93 -4.50
C ARG A 147 14.35 5.22 -4.57
N VAL A 148 14.66 5.78 -3.40
CA VAL A 148 15.50 6.98 -3.27
C VAL A 148 16.90 6.56 -2.87
N LEU A 149 17.92 6.97 -3.64
CA LEU A 149 19.33 6.71 -3.33
C LEU A 149 20.10 8.01 -3.11
N ILE A 150 21.07 7.96 -2.19
CA ILE A 150 22.11 8.97 -1.96
C ILE A 150 23.48 8.30 -1.91
N ASP A 151 24.57 9.08 -1.96
CA ASP A 151 25.92 8.56 -1.73
C ASP A 151 26.13 8.23 -0.23
N GLY A 152 25.74 7.02 0.18
CA GLY A 152 25.78 6.57 1.57
C GLY A 152 24.77 5.45 1.86
N PRO A 153 24.14 5.42 3.06
CA PRO A 153 23.07 4.46 3.37
C PRO A 153 21.94 4.68 2.37
N SER A 154 21.72 3.72 1.47
CA SER A 154 21.10 4.05 0.18
C SER A 154 19.58 3.99 0.21
N VAL A 155 18.96 2.86 0.57
CA VAL A 155 17.52 2.63 0.34
C VAL A 155 16.64 2.99 1.56
N GLY A 156 17.20 2.98 2.77
CA GLY A 156 16.46 3.17 4.04
C GLY A 156 17.05 4.22 4.98
N TRP A 157 17.57 5.32 4.43
CA TRP A 157 18.18 6.39 5.25
C TRP A 157 17.16 7.39 5.76
N GLU A 158 17.47 7.96 6.92
CA GLU A 158 16.73 9.04 7.56
C GLU A 158 17.70 10.12 8.06
N GLY A 159 17.13 11.28 8.38
CA GLY A 159 17.90 12.43 8.82
C GLY A 159 18.51 13.17 7.63
N GLU A 160 19.46 14.05 7.92
CA GLU A 160 20.14 14.87 6.92
C GLU A 160 21.50 14.25 6.55
N ASN A 161 21.78 14.16 5.26
CA ASN A 161 23.02 13.63 4.71
C ASN A 161 23.57 14.57 3.62
N GLU A 162 24.88 14.82 3.64
CA GLU A 162 25.56 15.46 2.52
C GLU A 162 25.79 14.44 1.40
N THR A 163 25.33 14.79 0.20
CA THR A 163 25.38 13.91 -0.97
C THR A 163 25.56 14.71 -2.26
N PRO A 164 26.34 14.22 -3.24
CA PRO A 164 26.45 14.87 -4.55
C PRO A 164 25.17 14.73 -5.39
N PHE A 165 24.32 13.74 -5.09
CA PHE A 165 23.08 13.48 -5.81
C PHE A 165 21.98 12.90 -4.92
N VAL A 166 20.74 13.02 -5.40
CA VAL A 166 19.59 12.20 -5.01
C VAL A 166 19.11 11.50 -6.28
N ALA A 167 19.02 10.17 -6.26
CA ALA A 167 18.52 9.40 -7.39
C ALA A 167 17.17 8.75 -7.06
N LEU A 168 16.23 8.79 -8.00
CA LEU A 168 14.90 8.19 -7.90
C LEU A 168 14.75 7.12 -8.97
N LEU A 169 14.37 5.90 -8.58
CA LEU A 169 14.36 4.72 -9.44
C LEU A 169 13.01 4.00 -9.40
N GLU A 170 12.41 3.80 -10.57
CA GLU A 170 11.16 3.06 -10.74
C GLU A 170 11.06 2.52 -12.18
N ASP A 171 10.61 1.27 -12.36
CA ASP A 171 10.38 0.63 -13.67
C ASP A 171 11.49 0.80 -14.73
N GLY A 172 12.75 0.84 -14.28
CA GLY A 172 13.93 1.02 -15.14
C GLY A 172 14.22 2.47 -15.54
N LEU A 173 13.35 3.41 -15.19
CA LEU A 173 13.57 4.84 -15.32
C LEU A 173 14.39 5.36 -14.14
N SER A 174 15.52 5.99 -14.45
CA SER A 174 16.43 6.59 -13.48
C SER A 174 16.41 8.12 -13.59
N LEU A 175 16.10 8.80 -12.49
CA LEU A 175 16.23 10.24 -12.33
C LEU A 175 17.41 10.52 -11.40
N VAL A 176 18.36 11.34 -11.82
CA VAL A 176 19.47 11.78 -10.97
C VAL A 176 19.42 13.29 -10.83
N PHE A 177 19.06 13.74 -9.63
CA PHE A 177 19.09 15.12 -9.20
C PHE A 177 20.43 15.41 -8.52
N ALA A 178 21.19 16.39 -9.01
CA ALA A 178 22.52 16.69 -8.50
C ALA A 178 22.83 18.19 -8.47
N SER A 179 23.75 18.58 -7.59
CA SER A 179 24.39 19.90 -7.65
C SER A 179 25.02 20.11 -9.03
N ALA A 180 25.01 21.36 -9.52
CA ALA A 180 25.76 21.70 -10.72
C ALA A 180 27.26 21.36 -10.58
N PRO A 181 27.98 21.08 -11.68
CA PRO A 181 29.41 20.84 -11.63
C PRO A 181 30.15 21.97 -10.89
N ASN A 182 31.04 21.61 -9.95
CA ASN A 182 31.79 22.52 -9.08
C ASN A 182 31.00 23.27 -8.00
N ALA A 183 29.70 23.01 -7.84
CA ALA A 183 28.94 23.49 -6.69
C ALA A 183 29.13 22.59 -5.45
N PRO A 184 28.92 23.09 -4.22
CA PRO A 184 28.90 22.26 -3.01
C PRO A 184 27.90 21.09 -3.12
N PRO A 185 28.14 19.97 -2.41
CA PRO A 185 27.18 18.88 -2.35
C PRO A 185 25.84 19.33 -1.76
N LEU A 186 24.77 18.64 -2.16
CA LEU A 186 23.44 18.84 -1.61
C LEU A 186 23.40 18.35 -0.16
N ARG A 187 22.55 18.97 0.65
CA ARG A 187 22.09 18.35 1.91
C ARG A 187 20.72 17.76 1.66
N ALA A 188 20.62 16.44 1.66
CA ALA A 188 19.36 15.73 1.50
C ALA A 188 18.85 15.28 2.86
N LYS A 189 17.62 15.66 3.20
CA LYS A 189 16.92 15.26 4.41
C LYS A 189 15.68 14.44 4.07
N ARG A 190 15.49 13.34 4.79
CA ARG A 190 14.30 12.49 4.69
C ARG A 190 13.84 12.10 6.09
N GLY A 191 12.54 12.20 6.34
CA GLY A 191 11.90 11.63 7.53
C GLY A 191 10.97 10.54 7.05
N LEU A 192 11.30 9.28 7.32
CA LEU A 192 10.41 8.17 7.00
C LEU A 192 9.41 8.05 8.15
N VAL A 193 8.16 7.78 7.81
CA VAL A 193 7.18 7.40 8.82
C VAL A 193 7.23 5.89 8.90
N HIS A 194 7.58 5.38 10.08
CA HIS A 194 7.63 3.95 10.35
C HIS A 194 6.28 3.52 10.90
N ILE A 195 5.54 2.76 10.11
CA ILE A 195 4.25 2.20 10.50
C ILE A 195 4.39 0.68 10.45
N THR A 196 4.29 0.01 11.60
CA THR A 196 4.25 -1.47 11.70
C THR A 196 5.23 -2.20 10.77
N THR A 197 6.49 -1.77 10.76
CA THR A 197 7.63 -2.26 9.94
C THR A 197 7.72 -1.78 8.48
N SER A 198 6.78 -0.97 8.03
CA SER A 198 6.79 -0.31 6.72
C SER A 198 7.29 1.14 6.78
N LEU A 199 8.00 1.52 5.72
CA LEU A 199 8.50 2.87 5.49
C LEU A 199 7.54 3.55 4.52
N PHE A 200 6.76 4.52 5.01
CA PHE A 200 6.07 5.42 4.10
C PHE A 200 7.11 6.23 3.33
N PRO A 201 6.91 6.46 2.01
CA PRO A 201 7.83 7.27 1.23
C PRO A 201 7.87 8.68 1.80
N GLY A 202 8.93 8.95 2.56
CA GLY A 202 9.20 10.29 3.07
C GLY A 202 9.61 11.19 1.92
N GLN A 203 9.08 12.40 1.91
CA GLN A 203 9.55 13.46 1.02
C GLN A 203 11.05 13.67 1.23
N VAL A 204 11.73 13.96 0.13
CA VAL A 204 13.14 14.34 0.15
C VAL A 204 13.21 15.86 0.09
N ILE A 205 13.82 16.44 1.11
CA ILE A 205 14.10 17.87 1.17
C ILE A 205 15.57 18.08 0.87
N THR A 206 15.90 18.81 -0.19
CA THR A 206 17.29 19.20 -0.46
C THR A 206 17.51 20.67 -0.15
N THR A 207 18.68 21.03 0.36
CA THR A 207 19.07 22.44 0.53
C THR A 207 20.43 22.73 -0.07
N SER A 208 20.59 23.99 -0.49
CA SER A 208 21.81 24.59 -0.99
C SER A 208 22.18 25.83 -0.17
N ASP A 209 23.44 26.20 -0.16
CA ASP A 209 23.88 27.39 0.55
C ASP A 209 23.60 28.67 -0.26
N GLY A 210 22.95 29.65 0.38
CA GLY A 210 22.67 30.96 -0.22
C GLY A 210 21.30 31.08 -0.91
N PRO A 211 21.06 32.24 -1.57
CA PRO A 211 19.79 32.60 -2.20
C PRO A 211 19.64 32.11 -3.64
N ASP A 212 20.70 31.55 -4.22
CA ASP A 212 20.75 31.07 -5.60
C ASP A 212 21.16 29.61 -5.60
N ALA A 213 20.46 28.80 -6.39
CA ALA A 213 20.67 27.37 -6.41
C ALA A 213 20.55 26.82 -7.83
N VAL A 214 21.63 26.19 -8.31
CA VAL A 214 21.69 25.57 -9.64
C VAL A 214 21.83 24.06 -9.48
N ARG A 215 20.89 23.34 -10.08
CA ARG A 215 20.83 21.88 -10.04
C ARG A 215 20.70 21.32 -11.43
N THR A 216 21.02 20.04 -11.55
CA THR A 216 20.82 19.26 -12.77
C THR A 216 19.91 18.09 -12.47
N LEU A 217 18.97 17.83 -13.37
CA LEU A 217 18.16 16.61 -13.40
C LEU A 217 18.51 15.84 -14.66
N THR A 218 18.99 14.62 -14.51
CA THR A 218 19.22 13.70 -15.64
C THR A 218 18.15 12.63 -15.64
N VAL A 219 17.49 12.42 -16.77
CA VAL A 219 16.39 11.46 -16.94
C VAL A 219 16.76 10.44 -18.01
N ARG A 220 16.85 9.15 -17.66
CA ARG A 220 17.14 8.08 -18.62
C ARG A 220 16.49 6.75 -18.24
N HIS A 221 15.99 6.03 -19.24
CA HIS A 221 15.68 4.60 -19.12
C HIS A 221 16.98 3.79 -19.23
N ALA A 222 17.71 3.70 -18.12
CA ALA A 222 19.02 3.07 -18.03
C ALA A 222 19.35 2.73 -16.56
N PRO A 223 20.29 1.79 -16.32
CA PRO A 223 20.79 1.51 -14.99
C PRO A 223 21.29 2.76 -14.26
N VAL A 224 20.96 2.91 -12.98
CA VAL A 224 21.35 4.12 -12.22
C VAL A 224 22.85 4.31 -12.16
N LEU A 225 23.60 3.20 -12.08
CA LEU A 225 25.06 3.24 -11.98
C LEU A 225 25.72 3.81 -13.25
N ASP A 226 25.05 3.75 -14.41
CA ASP A 226 25.54 4.40 -15.64
C ASP A 226 25.41 5.92 -15.55
N LEU A 227 24.39 6.43 -14.84
CA LEU A 227 24.19 7.87 -14.60
C LEU A 227 25.08 8.37 -13.47
N LEU A 228 25.42 7.51 -12.51
CA LEU A 228 26.28 7.85 -11.37
C LEU A 228 27.77 7.68 -11.65
N ALA A 229 28.15 7.10 -12.80
CA ALA A 229 29.54 6.93 -13.21
C ALA A 229 30.42 8.21 -13.10
N PRO A 230 29.94 9.44 -13.39
CA PRO A 230 30.72 10.65 -13.20
C PRO A 230 31.15 10.94 -11.75
N TYR A 231 30.43 10.38 -10.76
CA TYR A 231 30.78 10.47 -9.33
C TYR A 231 31.61 9.27 -8.87
N GLY A 232 31.86 8.31 -9.76
CA GLY A 232 32.44 7.02 -9.42
C GLY A 232 33.93 7.07 -9.12
N THR A 233 34.32 6.53 -7.97
CA THR A 233 35.74 6.35 -7.57
C THR A 233 36.09 4.90 -7.28
N ARG A 234 35.09 4.01 -7.29
CA ARG A 234 35.22 2.57 -7.01
C ARG A 234 34.71 1.78 -8.21
N THR A 235 35.31 0.61 -8.43
CA THR A 235 34.86 -0.31 -9.48
C THR A 235 34.36 -1.61 -8.87
N VAL A 236 33.19 -2.06 -9.30
CA VAL A 236 32.76 -3.46 -9.15
C VAL A 236 32.74 -4.09 -10.53
N SER A 237 33.34 -5.26 -10.66
CA SER A 237 33.44 -5.97 -11.93
C SER A 237 33.22 -7.45 -11.75
N THR A 238 32.91 -8.14 -12.84
CA THR A 238 32.85 -9.60 -12.84
C THR A 238 33.25 -10.14 -14.21
N PRO A 239 34.04 -11.23 -14.25
CA PRO A 239 34.32 -11.96 -15.47
C PRO A 239 33.20 -12.96 -15.82
N ALA A 240 32.24 -13.18 -14.90
CA ALA A 240 31.14 -14.12 -15.09
C ALA A 240 30.27 -13.73 -16.28
N ARG A 241 29.76 -14.75 -16.98
CA ARG A 241 28.95 -14.62 -18.19
C ARG A 241 27.78 -15.59 -18.11
N GLY A 242 26.69 -15.26 -18.79
CA GLY A 242 25.52 -16.14 -18.90
C GLY A 242 24.29 -15.53 -18.24
N PRO A 243 23.19 -16.31 -18.15
CA PRO A 243 21.92 -15.84 -17.64
C PRO A 243 22.04 -15.49 -16.15
N GLY A 244 22.01 -14.20 -15.81
CA GLY A 244 22.16 -13.73 -14.43
C GLY A 244 22.39 -12.23 -14.31
N SER A 245 22.69 -11.78 -13.09
CA SER A 245 22.94 -10.38 -12.75
C SER A 245 24.10 -10.21 -11.77
N LEU A 246 24.84 -9.12 -11.92
CA LEU A 246 25.65 -8.54 -10.86
C LEU A 246 24.76 -7.59 -10.05
N VAL A 247 24.64 -7.82 -8.74
CA VAL A 247 23.82 -7.01 -7.86
C VAL A 247 24.68 -6.32 -6.82
N VAL A 248 24.41 -5.03 -6.59
CA VAL A 248 25.06 -4.22 -5.56
C VAL A 248 24.06 -3.98 -4.42
N TYR A 249 24.49 -4.22 -3.18
CA TYR A 249 23.69 -4.02 -1.98
C TYR A 249 24.27 -2.92 -1.10
N ASP A 250 23.40 -2.25 -0.35
CA ASP A 250 23.78 -1.33 0.72
C ASP A 250 24.26 -2.08 1.99
N PRO A 251 24.75 -1.37 3.03
CA PRO A 251 25.22 -2.02 4.27
C PRO A 251 24.16 -2.84 5.02
N TYR A 252 22.88 -2.64 4.72
CA TYR A 252 21.74 -3.33 5.35
C TYR A 252 21.24 -4.51 4.50
N GLY A 253 21.84 -4.73 3.33
CA GLY A 253 21.46 -5.80 2.41
C GLY A 253 20.32 -5.43 1.46
N ASN A 254 19.94 -4.16 1.35
CA ASN A 254 18.96 -3.71 0.36
C ASN A 254 19.62 -3.60 -1.02
N GLU A 255 18.92 -4.06 -2.06
CA GLU A 255 19.40 -3.95 -3.44
C GLU A 255 19.42 -2.48 -3.88
N ILE A 256 20.60 -2.00 -4.28
CA ILE A 256 20.80 -0.67 -4.88
C ILE A 256 20.52 -0.75 -6.37
N GLU A 257 21.22 -1.67 -7.05
CA GLU A 257 21.13 -1.82 -8.49
C GLU A 257 21.46 -3.24 -8.90
N ARG A 258 20.81 -3.65 -9.98
CA ARG A 258 20.98 -4.95 -10.63
C ARG A 258 21.36 -4.76 -12.08
N LEU A 259 22.49 -5.35 -12.43
CA LEU A 259 23.07 -5.25 -13.75
C LEU A 259 23.02 -6.63 -14.42
N PRO A 260 22.22 -6.81 -15.48
CA PRO A 260 22.22 -8.05 -16.25
C PRO A 260 23.64 -8.38 -16.74
N LEU A 261 23.99 -9.67 -16.70
CA LEU A 261 25.25 -10.20 -17.21
C LEU A 261 25.09 -10.55 -18.70
N PRO A 262 25.59 -9.72 -19.65
CA PRO A 262 25.64 -10.11 -21.05
C PRO A 262 26.72 -11.19 -21.31
N LEU A 263 26.93 -11.58 -22.57
CA LEU A 263 27.98 -12.52 -22.99
C LEU A 263 29.44 -12.03 -22.76
N GLY A 264 29.66 -10.97 -21.99
CA GLY A 264 30.97 -10.36 -21.72
C GLY A 264 31.10 -9.85 -20.28
N ALA A 265 32.33 -9.53 -19.87
CA ALA A 265 32.61 -9.03 -18.53
C ALA A 265 31.82 -7.74 -18.24
N LYS A 266 31.28 -7.61 -17.02
CA LYS A 266 30.55 -6.42 -16.58
C LYS A 266 31.42 -5.59 -15.65
N LYS A 267 31.33 -4.27 -15.79
CA LYS A 267 31.98 -3.29 -14.91
C LYS A 267 30.98 -2.19 -14.56
N ALA A 268 30.95 -1.80 -13.31
CA ALA A 268 30.17 -0.69 -12.77
C ALA A 268 31.07 0.25 -11.98
N LEU A 269 30.85 1.55 -12.13
CA LEU A 269 31.52 2.58 -11.35
C LEU A 269 30.59 3.06 -10.24
N LEU A 270 31.08 3.02 -9.00
CA LEU A 270 30.30 3.37 -7.82
C LEU A 270 30.86 4.65 -7.19
N PRO A 271 29.99 5.59 -6.74
CA PRO A 271 30.36 6.70 -5.88
C PRO A 271 31.13 6.27 -4.62
N PRO A 272 31.80 7.18 -3.89
CA PRO A 272 32.69 6.82 -2.77
C PRO A 272 32.06 6.08 -1.60
N LYS A 273 30.77 6.32 -1.31
CA LYS A 273 30.04 5.74 -0.17
C LYS A 273 28.89 4.81 -0.57
N LEU A 274 28.42 4.87 -1.82
CA LEU A 274 27.31 4.03 -2.33
C LEU A 274 27.66 2.53 -2.41
N GLY A 275 26.93 1.68 -1.70
CA GLY A 275 27.09 0.23 -1.76
C GLY A 275 28.21 -0.33 -0.87
N ALA A 276 27.95 -1.53 -0.34
CA ALA A 276 28.75 -2.21 0.66
C ALA A 276 29.11 -3.65 0.29
N THR A 277 28.25 -4.35 -0.45
CA THR A 277 28.54 -5.71 -0.93
C THR A 277 28.04 -5.87 -2.37
N ALA A 278 28.66 -6.77 -3.12
CA ALA A 278 28.20 -7.17 -4.45
C ALA A 278 28.10 -8.70 -4.55
N ALA A 279 27.10 -9.19 -5.27
CA ALA A 279 26.92 -10.63 -5.50
C ALA A 279 26.58 -10.92 -6.96
N LEU A 280 26.89 -12.14 -7.38
CA LEU A 280 26.37 -12.70 -8.62
C LEU A 280 25.12 -13.49 -8.31
N LEU A 281 24.06 -13.20 -9.05
CA LEU A 281 22.84 -13.98 -9.07
C LEU A 281 22.66 -14.57 -10.46
N ASP A 282 22.00 -15.72 -10.57
CA ASP A 282 21.58 -16.27 -11.86
C ASP A 282 20.24 -15.66 -12.29
N ALA A 283 19.69 -16.10 -13.42
CA ALA A 283 18.45 -15.56 -13.98
C ALA A 283 17.18 -15.81 -13.12
N SER A 284 17.31 -16.45 -11.97
CA SER A 284 16.22 -16.65 -11.00
C SER A 284 16.63 -16.22 -9.59
N ASP A 285 17.60 -15.31 -9.52
CA ASP A 285 18.00 -14.60 -8.30
C ASP A 285 18.61 -15.45 -7.19
N VAL A 286 19.14 -16.63 -7.52
CA VAL A 286 19.89 -17.47 -6.59
C VAL A 286 21.36 -17.02 -6.58
N PRO A 287 21.95 -16.73 -5.40
CA PRO A 287 23.35 -16.30 -5.32
C PRO A 287 24.33 -17.41 -5.73
N TYR A 288 25.37 -17.03 -6.47
CA TYR A 288 26.50 -17.91 -6.82
C TYR A 288 27.38 -18.23 -5.61
N GLY A 289 27.20 -17.48 -4.52
CA GLY A 289 27.98 -17.57 -3.29
C GLY A 289 27.66 -16.40 -2.35
N PRO A 290 28.42 -16.26 -1.25
CA PRO A 290 28.30 -15.11 -0.37
C PRO A 290 28.66 -13.81 -1.11
N GLY A 291 28.05 -12.71 -0.69
CA GLY A 291 28.38 -11.38 -1.22
C GLY A 291 29.84 -11.00 -0.95
N VAL A 292 30.46 -10.33 -1.91
CA VAL A 292 31.83 -9.81 -1.84
C VAL A 292 31.78 -8.37 -1.31
N PRO A 293 32.50 -8.06 -0.21
CA PRO A 293 32.56 -6.70 0.33
C PRO A 293 33.16 -5.69 -0.65
N ILE A 294 32.58 -4.49 -0.70
CA ILE A 294 33.06 -3.34 -1.47
C ILE A 294 33.77 -2.38 -0.50
N PRO A 295 35.11 -2.19 -0.59
CA PRO A 295 35.83 -1.29 0.28
C PRO A 295 35.30 0.16 0.20
N ALA A 296 35.30 0.86 1.33
CA ALA A 296 35.02 2.29 1.38
C ALA A 296 36.26 3.10 0.93
N GLY A 297 36.05 4.28 0.33
CA GLY A 297 37.12 5.26 0.08
C GLY A 297 38.03 4.99 -1.13
N GLY A 298 37.77 3.94 -1.91
CA GLY A 298 38.47 3.64 -3.17
C GLY A 298 38.73 2.15 -3.37
N GLY A 299 38.97 1.73 -4.63
CA GLY A 299 39.39 0.37 -4.96
C GLY A 299 38.56 -0.33 -6.04
N ASN A 300 39.06 -1.49 -6.47
CA ASN A 300 38.43 -2.36 -7.45
C ASN A 300 38.07 -3.69 -6.79
N VAL A 301 36.84 -4.14 -6.98
CA VAL A 301 36.37 -5.45 -6.56
C VAL A 301 36.00 -6.26 -7.80
N GLU A 302 36.48 -7.49 -7.85
CA GLU A 302 36.05 -8.47 -8.82
C GLU A 302 35.20 -9.53 -8.10
N VAL A 303 33.96 -9.71 -8.57
CA VAL A 303 33.01 -10.69 -8.05
C VAL A 303 33.06 -11.92 -8.94
N THR A 304 33.38 -13.07 -8.35
CA THR A 304 33.45 -14.37 -9.05
C THR A 304 32.60 -15.39 -8.31
N GLY A 305 32.18 -16.43 -9.03
CA GLY A 305 31.37 -17.51 -8.48
C GLY A 305 30.90 -18.46 -9.58
N GLU A 306 30.41 -19.62 -9.20
CA GLU A 306 29.78 -20.57 -10.11
C GLU A 306 28.24 -20.53 -9.93
N PRO A 307 27.45 -20.67 -11.01
CA PRO A 307 26.00 -20.75 -10.89
C PRO A 307 25.60 -21.86 -9.92
N PRO A 308 24.65 -21.61 -9.01
CA PRO A 308 24.24 -22.61 -8.04
C PRO A 308 23.57 -23.79 -8.75
N ALA A 309 23.76 -24.98 -8.19
CA ALA A 309 23.08 -26.17 -8.68
C ALA A 309 21.58 -26.07 -8.31
N ARG A 310 20.73 -26.03 -9.33
CA ARG A 310 19.29 -25.77 -9.18
C ARG A 310 18.44 -27.03 -9.30
N THR A 311 17.23 -26.87 -8.80
CA THR A 311 16.09 -27.64 -9.27
C THR A 311 14.84 -26.77 -9.31
N THR A 312 13.76 -27.33 -9.83
CA THR A 312 12.47 -26.66 -9.93
C THR A 312 11.53 -27.23 -8.88
N LEU A 313 10.88 -26.35 -8.14
CA LEU A 313 9.72 -26.68 -7.33
C LEU A 313 8.45 -26.38 -8.15
N GLU A 314 7.71 -27.43 -8.50
CA GLU A 314 6.45 -27.34 -9.25
C GLU A 314 5.28 -27.36 -8.26
N LEU A 315 4.56 -26.24 -8.17
CA LEU A 315 3.31 -26.16 -7.41
C LEU A 315 2.13 -26.48 -8.33
N HIS A 316 1.23 -27.34 -7.87
CA HIS A 316 -0.05 -27.64 -8.50
C HIS A 316 -1.15 -27.64 -7.44
N ALA A 317 -2.16 -26.81 -7.61
CA ALA A 317 -3.25 -26.57 -6.68
C ALA A 317 -4.60 -26.66 -7.39
N VAL A 318 -5.48 -27.47 -6.81
CA VAL A 318 -6.82 -27.75 -7.33
C VAL A 318 -7.87 -27.73 -6.23
N ASP A 319 -9.13 -27.52 -6.61
CA ASP A 319 -10.28 -27.64 -5.72
C ASP A 319 -10.72 -29.11 -5.52
N GLU A 320 -11.82 -29.34 -4.79
CA GLU A 320 -12.36 -30.67 -4.57
C GLU A 320 -12.77 -31.42 -5.86
N THR A 321 -13.13 -30.67 -6.92
CA THR A 321 -13.55 -31.20 -8.23
C THR A 321 -12.35 -31.52 -9.13
N GLY A 322 -11.15 -31.06 -8.76
CA GLY A 322 -9.94 -31.17 -9.56
C GLY A 322 -9.75 -30.01 -10.54
N ALA A 323 -10.57 -28.96 -10.46
CA ALA A 323 -10.39 -27.76 -11.26
C ALA A 323 -9.25 -26.90 -10.67
N PRO A 324 -8.49 -26.16 -11.50
CA PRO A 324 -7.45 -25.27 -11.02
C PRO A 324 -7.98 -24.20 -10.05
N LEU A 325 -7.30 -24.03 -8.93
CA LEU A 325 -7.68 -23.09 -7.88
C LEU A 325 -6.55 -22.04 -7.70
N PRO A 326 -6.84 -20.74 -7.84
CA PRO A 326 -5.88 -19.69 -7.48
C PRO A 326 -5.44 -19.85 -6.03
N VAL A 327 -4.15 -19.75 -5.73
CA VAL A 327 -3.65 -19.94 -4.36
C VAL A 327 -2.55 -18.95 -4.00
N HIS A 328 -2.41 -18.71 -2.70
CA HIS A 328 -1.23 -18.14 -2.08
C HIS A 328 -0.37 -19.27 -1.48
N ALA A 329 0.93 -19.22 -1.72
CA ALA A 329 1.91 -20.16 -1.19
C ALA A 329 3.09 -19.44 -0.52
N ILE A 330 3.55 -19.98 0.60
CA ILE A 330 4.75 -19.54 1.29
C ILE A 330 5.78 -20.67 1.26
N VAL A 331 6.96 -20.41 0.70
CA VAL A 331 8.07 -21.38 0.59
C VAL A 331 9.14 -21.06 1.63
N ARG A 332 9.46 -21.98 2.54
CA ARG A 332 10.43 -21.71 3.62
C ARG A 332 11.53 -22.75 3.61
N GLY A 333 12.78 -22.30 3.69
CA GLY A 333 13.90 -23.20 3.89
C GLY A 333 13.85 -23.75 5.32
N VAL A 334 14.04 -25.06 5.47
CA VAL A 334 14.10 -25.75 6.76
C VAL A 334 15.34 -26.63 6.84
N GLU A 335 15.66 -27.14 8.03
CA GLU A 335 16.80 -28.05 8.25
C GLU A 335 18.16 -27.46 7.79
N GLY A 336 18.35 -26.16 8.04
CA GLY A 336 19.56 -25.43 7.62
C GLY A 336 19.52 -24.91 6.19
N THR A 337 18.47 -25.21 5.42
CA THR A 337 18.22 -24.59 4.11
C THR A 337 17.79 -23.14 4.31
N GLN A 338 18.37 -22.22 3.54
CA GLN A 338 17.99 -20.82 3.59
C GLN A 338 16.64 -20.60 2.90
N THR A 339 15.75 -19.82 3.53
CA THR A 339 14.52 -19.35 2.88
C THR A 339 14.84 -18.51 1.66
N PRO A 340 14.18 -18.77 0.50
CA PRO A 340 14.39 -17.97 -0.71
C PRO A 340 14.13 -16.49 -0.43
N ARG A 341 15.07 -15.62 -0.82
CA ARG A 341 14.91 -14.16 -0.70
C ARG A 341 14.27 -13.54 -1.94
N VAL A 342 14.22 -14.28 -3.05
CA VAL A 342 13.49 -13.94 -4.26
C VAL A 342 12.99 -15.24 -4.85
N LEU A 343 11.74 -15.27 -5.28
CA LEU A 343 11.17 -16.33 -6.11
C LEU A 343 10.74 -15.69 -7.42
N LEU A 344 11.42 -16.02 -8.50
CA LEU A 344 11.01 -15.63 -9.85
C LEU A 344 10.35 -16.84 -10.49
N ALA A 345 9.02 -16.81 -10.58
CA ALA A 345 8.29 -17.87 -11.24
C ALA A 345 8.61 -17.90 -12.74
N GLU A 346 8.90 -19.07 -13.27
CA GLU A 346 9.07 -19.25 -14.71
C GLU A 346 7.69 -19.46 -15.34
N PRO A 347 7.17 -18.50 -16.14
CA PRO A 347 5.86 -18.65 -16.74
C PRO A 347 5.89 -19.81 -17.74
N SER A 348 4.79 -20.55 -17.78
CA SER A 348 4.57 -21.62 -18.76
C SER A 348 3.28 -21.38 -19.53
N ALA A 349 3.02 -22.18 -20.56
CA ALA A 349 1.75 -22.12 -21.28
C ALA A 349 0.53 -22.37 -20.36
N ALA A 350 0.71 -23.12 -19.27
CA ALA A 350 -0.32 -23.47 -18.30
C ALA A 350 -0.35 -22.54 -17.07
N CYS A 351 0.80 -22.01 -16.66
CA CYS A 351 0.95 -21.16 -15.46
C CYS A 351 1.47 -19.79 -15.91
N LYS A 352 0.54 -18.91 -16.32
CA LYS A 352 0.89 -17.66 -16.98
C LYS A 352 1.06 -16.52 -15.99
N HIS A 353 0.21 -16.48 -14.98
CA HIS A 353 0.12 -15.36 -14.06
C HIS A 353 0.54 -15.85 -12.67
N VAL A 354 1.83 -15.70 -12.39
CA VAL A 354 2.41 -15.98 -11.08
C VAL A 354 3.10 -14.70 -10.59
N TYR A 355 2.66 -14.22 -9.44
CA TYR A 355 3.21 -13.04 -8.79
C TYR A 355 3.93 -13.49 -7.52
N ALA A 356 5.14 -12.99 -7.29
CA ALA A 356 5.90 -13.40 -6.14
C ALA A 356 6.70 -12.22 -5.57
N ALA A 357 6.84 -12.22 -4.25
CA ALA A 357 7.73 -11.31 -3.53
C ALA A 357 8.37 -12.07 -2.38
N LEU A 358 9.71 -12.02 -2.32
CA LEU A 358 10.51 -12.83 -1.41
C LEU A 358 10.12 -14.30 -1.53
N ASN A 359 9.52 -14.87 -0.48
CA ASN A 359 9.09 -16.26 -0.42
C ASN A 359 7.56 -16.46 -0.46
N SER A 360 6.82 -15.40 -0.81
CA SER A 360 5.38 -15.37 -1.02
C SER A 360 5.07 -15.49 -2.51
N VAL A 361 4.17 -16.39 -2.89
CA VAL A 361 3.82 -16.70 -4.29
C VAL A 361 2.30 -16.76 -4.44
N TYR A 362 1.77 -16.05 -5.43
CA TYR A 362 0.37 -16.09 -5.82
C TYR A 362 0.28 -16.71 -7.20
N ALA A 363 -0.32 -17.91 -7.28
CA ALA A 363 -0.44 -18.70 -8.49
C ALA A 363 -1.89 -18.69 -8.98
N MET A 364 -2.19 -17.90 -10.01
CA MET A 364 -3.58 -17.64 -10.44
C MET A 364 -4.23 -18.82 -11.14
N GLU A 365 -3.48 -19.56 -11.95
CA GLU A 365 -3.95 -20.81 -12.55
C GLU A 365 -3.79 -22.01 -11.60
N GLY A 366 -3.53 -21.79 -10.32
CA GLY A 366 -3.25 -22.87 -9.38
C GLY A 366 -1.96 -23.62 -9.70
N CYS A 367 -1.03 -23.04 -10.45
CA CYS A 367 0.26 -23.67 -10.68
C CYS A 367 1.40 -22.65 -10.79
N ALA A 368 2.60 -23.07 -10.41
CA ALA A 368 3.81 -22.27 -10.51
C ALA A 368 5.05 -23.15 -10.68
N SER A 369 6.03 -22.66 -11.44
CA SER A 369 7.36 -23.26 -11.55
C SER A 369 8.36 -22.33 -10.86
N LEU A 370 8.92 -22.78 -9.74
CA LEU A 370 9.75 -21.96 -8.87
C LEU A 370 11.17 -22.54 -8.83
N PRO A 371 12.16 -21.85 -9.42
CA PRO A 371 13.56 -22.23 -9.28
C PRO A 371 13.99 -22.11 -7.82
N VAL A 372 14.54 -23.19 -7.27
CA VAL A 372 15.05 -23.24 -5.88
C VAL A 372 16.44 -23.87 -5.84
N ALA A 373 17.23 -23.47 -4.85
CA ALA A 373 18.48 -24.14 -4.54
C ALA A 373 18.22 -25.55 -4.01
N ARG A 374 19.26 -26.40 -4.00
CA ARG A 374 19.17 -27.69 -3.30
C ARG A 374 18.87 -27.46 -1.81
N GLY A 375 18.03 -28.30 -1.21
CA GLY A 375 17.72 -28.22 0.21
C GLY A 375 16.33 -28.75 0.56
N THR A 376 15.96 -28.66 1.82
CA THR A 376 14.63 -29.01 2.30
C THR A 376 13.79 -27.75 2.46
N TYR A 377 12.59 -27.77 1.91
CA TYR A 377 11.62 -26.68 1.98
C TYR A 377 10.32 -27.15 2.60
N GLU A 378 9.70 -26.29 3.39
CA GLU A 378 8.30 -26.39 3.77
C GLU A 378 7.49 -25.41 2.92
N VAL A 379 6.47 -25.92 2.23
CA VAL A 379 5.58 -25.16 1.36
C VAL A 379 4.18 -25.19 1.94
N VAL A 380 3.68 -24.02 2.32
CA VAL A 380 2.33 -23.83 2.84
C VAL A 380 1.48 -23.27 1.71
N VAL A 381 0.35 -23.90 1.36
CA VAL A 381 -0.53 -23.48 0.24
C VAL A 381 -1.96 -23.28 0.75
N THR A 382 -2.54 -22.11 0.48
CA THR A 382 -3.86 -21.70 0.97
C THR A 382 -4.68 -20.96 -0.10
N HIS A 383 -6.01 -21.02 0.03
CA HIS A 383 -6.98 -20.14 -0.66
C HIS A 383 -7.75 -19.26 0.35
N GLY A 384 -7.14 -18.98 1.50
CA GLY A 384 -7.74 -18.18 2.56
C GLY A 384 -8.54 -18.98 3.60
N PRO A 385 -9.15 -18.29 4.58
CA PRO A 385 -9.73 -18.89 5.79
C PRO A 385 -11.06 -19.64 5.56
N THR A 386 -11.49 -19.82 4.31
CA THR A 386 -12.69 -20.62 3.97
C THR A 386 -12.37 -22.03 3.48
N HIS A 387 -11.08 -22.32 3.22
CA HIS A 387 -10.61 -23.58 2.65
C HIS A 387 -9.65 -24.32 3.59
N THR A 388 -9.44 -25.61 3.34
CA THR A 388 -8.38 -26.37 3.99
C THR A 388 -6.99 -25.83 3.62
N LEU A 389 -5.96 -26.25 4.37
CA LEU A 389 -4.57 -25.85 4.19
C LEU A 389 -3.72 -27.05 3.76
N GLU A 390 -2.82 -26.87 2.81
CA GLU A 390 -1.79 -27.86 2.48
C GLU A 390 -0.43 -27.43 3.06
N VAL A 391 0.28 -28.35 3.69
CA VAL A 391 1.64 -28.13 4.21
C VAL A 391 2.53 -29.29 3.77
N ALA A 392 3.33 -29.05 2.74
CA ALA A 392 4.22 -30.05 2.17
C ALA A 392 5.66 -29.81 2.60
N ARG A 393 6.38 -30.87 2.98
CA ARG A 393 7.84 -30.85 3.14
C ARG A 393 8.48 -31.56 1.98
N VAL A 394 9.34 -30.85 1.24
CA VAL A 394 9.96 -31.35 0.01
C VAL A 394 11.47 -31.16 0.04
N THR A 395 12.19 -32.14 -0.48
CA THR A 395 13.64 -32.06 -0.66
C THR A 395 13.94 -31.82 -2.13
N ALA A 396 14.52 -30.67 -2.42
CA ALA A 396 14.93 -30.25 -3.75
C ALA A 396 16.34 -30.81 -4.03
N GLU A 397 16.42 -31.79 -4.92
CA GLU A 397 17.68 -32.36 -5.42
C GLU A 397 18.05 -31.76 -6.78
N VAL A 398 19.35 -31.54 -6.99
CA VAL A 398 19.87 -30.95 -8.23
C VAL A 398 19.38 -31.72 -9.47
N GLY A 399 18.81 -31.00 -10.44
CA GLY A 399 18.37 -31.55 -11.71
C GLY A 399 17.14 -32.47 -11.64
N LYS A 400 16.50 -32.60 -10.48
CA LYS A 400 15.28 -33.38 -10.28
C LYS A 400 14.14 -32.47 -9.80
N PRO A 401 13.25 -32.01 -10.69
CA PRO A 401 12.09 -31.22 -10.28
C PRO A 401 11.31 -31.93 -9.18
N VAL A 402 10.89 -31.17 -8.17
CA VAL A 402 10.10 -31.66 -7.06
C VAL A 402 8.71 -31.03 -7.12
N ARG A 403 7.68 -31.84 -6.90
CA ARG A 403 6.29 -31.41 -7.07
C ARG A 403 5.57 -31.31 -5.73
N VAL A 404 4.81 -30.23 -5.54
CA VAL A 404 3.89 -30.00 -4.44
C VAL A 404 2.47 -30.02 -5.01
N GLU A 405 1.69 -31.00 -4.58
CA GLU A 405 0.27 -31.15 -4.94
C GLU A 405 -0.58 -30.65 -3.77
N ALA A 406 -1.43 -29.66 -4.02
CA ALA A 406 -2.36 -29.12 -3.05
C ALA A 406 -3.80 -29.34 -3.53
N LYS A 407 -4.58 -30.12 -2.77
CA LYS A 407 -6.02 -30.27 -3.01
C LYS A 407 -6.79 -29.58 -1.89
N LEU A 408 -7.23 -28.34 -2.14
CA LEU A 408 -7.89 -27.53 -1.13
C LEU A 408 -9.41 -27.68 -1.26
N ARG A 409 -10.08 -27.97 -0.15
CA ARG A 409 -11.54 -28.10 -0.10
C ARG A 409 -12.14 -26.89 0.57
N ARG A 410 -13.25 -26.37 0.05
CA ARG A 410 -14.06 -25.40 0.79
C ARG A 410 -14.71 -26.08 2.00
N VAL A 411 -14.50 -25.53 3.19
CA VAL A 411 -15.03 -26.10 4.45
C VAL A 411 -15.83 -25.11 5.28
N VAL A 412 -15.74 -23.82 4.96
CA VAL A 412 -16.65 -22.80 5.48
C VAL A 412 -17.68 -22.47 4.42
N ASP A 413 -18.94 -22.74 4.73
CA ASP A 413 -20.06 -22.33 3.89
C ASP A 413 -20.28 -20.83 4.07
N THR A 414 -20.04 -20.07 3.01
CA THR A 414 -20.36 -18.63 2.96
C THR A 414 -21.32 -18.35 1.81
N GLY A 415 -22.15 -19.32 1.40
CA GLY A 415 -23.02 -19.18 0.22
C GLY A 415 -24.02 -18.02 0.30
N ALA A 416 -24.29 -17.51 1.50
CA ALA A 416 -25.10 -16.31 1.73
C ALA A 416 -24.27 -15.02 1.86
N TRP A 417 -22.95 -15.08 1.75
CA TRP A 417 -22.03 -13.99 2.09
C TRP A 417 -20.98 -13.79 0.98
N THR A 418 -20.64 -12.54 0.69
CA THR A 418 -19.51 -12.20 -0.19
C THR A 418 -18.31 -11.84 0.67
N SER A 419 -17.15 -12.44 0.40
CA SER A 419 -15.88 -12.06 1.02
C SER A 419 -15.36 -10.76 0.41
N CYS A 420 -15.20 -9.70 1.21
CA CYS A 420 -14.84 -8.37 0.74
C CYS A 420 -13.59 -7.80 1.45
N ASP A 421 -12.84 -6.97 0.73
CA ASP A 421 -11.77 -6.12 1.28
C ASP A 421 -11.96 -4.68 0.80
N PHE A 422 -12.22 -3.75 1.72
CA PHE A 422 -12.64 -2.37 1.40
C PHE A 422 -11.53 -1.33 1.58
N HIS A 423 -10.31 -1.75 1.92
CA HIS A 423 -9.19 -0.85 2.17
C HIS A 423 -7.87 -1.54 1.81
N LEU A 424 -7.25 -1.10 0.71
CA LEU A 424 -6.06 -1.70 0.11
C LEU A 424 -5.49 -0.83 -1.02
N HIS A 425 -4.21 -1.01 -1.29
CA HIS A 425 -3.41 -0.12 -2.14
C HIS A 425 -2.64 -0.84 -3.24
N ALA A 426 -2.36 -0.14 -4.33
CA ALA A 426 -1.57 -0.57 -5.48
C ALA A 426 -0.80 0.63 -6.05
N ALA A 427 -0.13 0.44 -7.20
CA ALA A 427 0.77 1.42 -7.80
C ALA A 427 0.25 2.86 -7.91
N PRO A 428 -1.05 3.17 -8.08
CA PRO A 428 -1.49 4.57 -8.03
C PRO A 428 -1.25 5.25 -6.69
N SER A 429 -1.24 4.49 -5.58
CA SER A 429 -0.87 4.98 -4.26
C SER A 429 0.65 5.18 -4.15
N PRO A 430 1.15 6.33 -3.64
CA PRO A 430 2.58 6.60 -3.48
C PRO A 430 3.37 5.56 -2.68
N ASP A 431 2.72 4.80 -1.82
CA ASP A 431 3.36 3.90 -0.85
C ASP A 431 3.21 2.40 -1.18
N ALA A 432 2.54 2.06 -2.27
CA ALA A 432 2.31 0.70 -2.70
C ALA A 432 3.00 0.41 -4.05
N PRO A 433 4.13 -0.33 -4.08
CA PRO A 433 4.93 -0.52 -5.29
C PRO A 433 4.41 -1.59 -6.26
N MET A 434 3.20 -2.15 -6.04
CA MET A 434 2.72 -3.30 -6.82
C MET A 434 1.77 -2.89 -7.94
N SER A 435 1.84 -3.58 -9.09
CA SER A 435 0.90 -3.32 -10.19
C SER A 435 -0.55 -3.68 -9.81
N LEU A 436 -1.50 -3.11 -10.55
CA LEU A 436 -2.93 -3.42 -10.38
C LEU A 436 -3.22 -4.92 -10.60
N GLU A 437 -2.56 -5.55 -11.57
CA GLU A 437 -2.68 -6.99 -11.85
C GLU A 437 -2.16 -7.84 -10.69
N ALA A 438 -1.00 -7.50 -10.14
CA ALA A 438 -0.45 -8.18 -8.98
C ALA A 438 -1.40 -8.04 -7.77
N ARG A 439 -1.97 -6.86 -7.56
CA ARG A 439 -2.95 -6.60 -6.50
C ARG A 439 -4.19 -7.49 -6.64
N VAL A 440 -4.87 -7.48 -7.78
CA VAL A 440 -6.09 -8.31 -7.96
C VAL A 440 -5.78 -9.81 -7.90
N ALA A 441 -4.56 -10.21 -8.28
CA ALA A 441 -4.11 -11.58 -8.12
C ALA A 441 -3.98 -11.99 -6.64
N THR A 442 -3.48 -11.11 -5.77
CA THR A 442 -3.41 -11.40 -4.33
C THR A 442 -4.79 -11.66 -3.72
N LEU A 443 -5.79 -10.85 -4.11
CA LEU A 443 -7.16 -10.93 -3.61
C LEU A 443 -7.81 -12.27 -3.97
N VAL A 444 -7.73 -12.66 -5.25
CA VAL A 444 -8.29 -13.93 -5.72
C VAL A 444 -7.51 -15.12 -5.16
N GLY A 445 -6.18 -15.01 -5.00
CA GLY A 445 -5.34 -16.06 -4.43
C GLY A 445 -5.73 -16.46 -2.99
N VAL A 446 -6.38 -15.57 -2.25
CA VAL A 446 -6.88 -15.82 -0.89
C VAL A 446 -8.41 -15.84 -0.79
N GLY A 447 -9.12 -15.92 -1.91
CA GLY A 447 -10.57 -16.08 -1.94
C GLY A 447 -11.40 -14.83 -1.61
N VAL A 448 -10.87 -13.62 -1.84
CA VAL A 448 -11.67 -12.39 -1.83
C VAL A 448 -12.48 -12.29 -3.13
N GLU A 449 -13.75 -11.92 -3.01
CA GLU A 449 -14.74 -11.93 -4.08
C GLU A 449 -15.20 -10.52 -4.50
N LEU A 450 -15.00 -9.51 -3.64
CA LEU A 450 -15.16 -8.11 -3.98
C LEU A 450 -14.06 -7.26 -3.31
N ALA A 451 -13.51 -6.30 -4.03
CA ALA A 451 -12.55 -5.35 -3.49
C ALA A 451 -12.90 -3.90 -3.84
N VAL A 452 -12.54 -2.94 -2.98
CA VAL A 452 -12.56 -1.51 -3.31
C VAL A 452 -11.11 -1.06 -3.53
N ALA A 453 -10.84 -0.39 -4.65
CA ALA A 453 -9.53 0.23 -4.89
C ALA A 453 -9.48 1.59 -4.17
N THR A 454 -8.68 1.71 -3.11
CA THR A 454 -8.66 2.88 -2.22
C THR A 454 -7.27 3.47 -2.12
N ASP A 455 -6.60 3.66 -3.26
CA ASP A 455 -5.28 4.28 -3.30
C ASP A 455 -5.30 5.70 -2.73
N HIS A 456 -4.20 6.14 -2.11
CA HIS A 456 -4.14 7.42 -1.41
C HIS A 456 -4.34 8.62 -2.35
N ASN A 457 -5.44 9.34 -2.16
CA ASN A 457 -5.82 10.51 -2.95
C ASN A 457 -5.77 10.22 -4.46
N ALA A 458 -6.19 9.02 -4.88
CA ALA A 458 -6.22 8.56 -6.26
C ALA A 458 -7.49 7.75 -6.52
N ILE A 459 -8.31 8.17 -7.51
CA ILE A 459 -9.49 7.38 -7.89
C ILE A 459 -9.06 6.25 -8.82
N THR A 460 -8.99 5.04 -8.29
CA THR A 460 -8.49 3.87 -9.04
C THR A 460 -9.59 2.91 -9.48
N ASP A 461 -9.45 2.37 -10.69
CA ASP A 461 -10.30 1.30 -11.23
C ASP A 461 -9.48 0.02 -11.47
N TYR A 462 -9.82 -1.05 -10.75
CA TYR A 462 -9.23 -2.39 -10.94
C TYR A 462 -9.88 -3.19 -12.08
N GLY A 463 -10.99 -2.73 -12.64
CA GLY A 463 -11.71 -3.40 -13.71
C GLY A 463 -10.84 -3.77 -14.93
N PRO A 464 -9.95 -2.89 -15.43
CA PRO A 464 -9.00 -3.24 -16.48
C PRO A 464 -8.08 -4.42 -16.13
N ALA A 465 -7.51 -4.44 -14.92
CA ALA A 465 -6.63 -5.52 -14.47
C ALA A 465 -7.40 -6.85 -14.32
N VAL A 466 -8.62 -6.81 -13.77
CA VAL A 466 -9.53 -7.97 -13.69
C VAL A 466 -9.83 -8.55 -15.08
N ARG A 467 -10.06 -7.70 -16.09
CA ARG A 467 -10.29 -8.14 -17.48
C ARG A 467 -9.03 -8.70 -18.12
N ALA A 468 -7.89 -8.07 -17.90
CA ALA A 468 -6.59 -8.50 -18.45
C ALA A 468 -6.24 -9.92 -17.98
N LEU A 469 -6.52 -10.23 -16.71
CA LEU A 469 -6.28 -11.55 -16.13
C LEU A 469 -7.42 -12.54 -16.36
N GLY A 470 -8.56 -12.11 -16.90
CA GLY A 470 -9.71 -12.98 -17.15
C GLY A 470 -10.39 -13.51 -15.87
N ILE A 471 -10.31 -12.77 -14.76
CA ILE A 471 -10.78 -13.19 -13.42
C ILE A 471 -12.10 -12.54 -12.99
N GLY A 472 -12.84 -11.94 -13.93
CA GLY A 472 -14.12 -11.26 -13.63
C GLY A 472 -15.21 -12.20 -13.12
N ASP A 473 -15.02 -13.51 -13.23
CA ASP A 473 -15.88 -14.52 -12.61
C ASP A 473 -15.55 -14.74 -11.12
N ARG A 474 -14.35 -14.35 -10.67
CA ARG A 474 -13.88 -14.55 -9.30
C ARG A 474 -13.91 -13.26 -8.47
N LEU A 475 -13.60 -12.12 -9.07
CA LEU A 475 -13.48 -10.84 -8.37
C LEU A 475 -14.36 -9.76 -9.00
N ALA A 476 -15.23 -9.18 -8.18
CA ALA A 476 -15.89 -7.90 -8.45
C ALA A 476 -15.06 -6.75 -7.87
N THR A 477 -15.14 -5.56 -8.46
CA THR A 477 -14.34 -4.41 -8.01
C THR A 477 -15.18 -3.15 -7.95
N VAL A 478 -14.89 -2.32 -6.95
CA VAL A 478 -15.50 -1.02 -6.75
C VAL A 478 -14.42 0.05 -6.80
N VAL A 479 -14.70 1.13 -7.53
CA VAL A 479 -13.81 2.29 -7.63
C VAL A 479 -13.94 3.11 -6.36
N GLY A 480 -12.83 3.46 -5.73
CA GLY A 480 -12.80 4.26 -4.51
C GLY A 480 -11.58 5.18 -4.45
N ASP A 481 -11.37 5.74 -3.27
CA ASP A 481 -10.25 6.61 -2.90
C ASP A 481 -10.04 6.51 -1.39
N GLU A 482 -8.80 6.41 -0.92
CA GLU A 482 -8.48 6.73 0.47
C GLU A 482 -8.08 8.19 0.57
N ILE A 483 -9.03 9.01 1.01
CA ILE A 483 -8.81 10.43 1.25
C ILE A 483 -7.85 10.58 2.42
N THR A 484 -6.63 10.96 2.10
CA THR A 484 -5.53 11.12 3.05
C THR A 484 -5.33 12.59 3.32
N SER A 485 -5.85 13.04 4.46
CA SER A 485 -5.82 14.46 4.80
C SER A 485 -4.38 15.00 4.90
N GLN A 486 -4.15 16.12 4.24
CA GLN A 486 -2.88 16.82 4.21
C GLN A 486 -3.08 18.27 4.62
N ALA A 487 -2.02 18.88 5.11
CA ALA A 487 -2.07 20.24 5.63
C ALA A 487 -0.79 21.01 5.31
N SER A 488 -0.96 22.31 5.08
CA SER A 488 0.12 23.29 5.06
C SER A 488 0.82 23.35 6.43
N PRO A 489 2.08 23.82 6.48
CA PRO A 489 2.77 24.04 7.75
C PRO A 489 1.91 24.86 8.74
N GLY A 490 1.80 24.38 9.98
CA GLY A 490 1.03 25.03 11.04
C GLY A 490 -0.48 24.73 11.03
N LYS A 491 -0.98 23.88 10.13
CA LYS A 491 -2.37 23.39 10.11
C LYS A 491 -2.46 21.91 10.51
N HIS A 492 -3.68 21.46 10.78
CA HIS A 492 -3.98 20.11 11.26
C HIS A 492 -4.26 19.13 10.12
N LYS A 493 -3.74 17.92 10.27
CA LYS A 493 -4.18 16.73 9.52
C LYS A 493 -5.30 16.06 10.32
N TRP A 494 -6.10 15.24 9.65
CA TRP A 494 -7.35 14.66 10.18
C TRP A 494 -7.44 13.14 10.04
N GLY A 495 -6.38 12.46 9.60
CA GLY A 495 -6.40 11.03 9.34
C GLY A 495 -6.91 10.68 7.95
N HIS A 496 -7.34 9.43 7.78
CA HIS A 496 -7.67 8.84 6.47
C HIS A 496 -9.10 8.31 6.40
N PHE A 497 -9.71 8.43 5.22
CA PHE A 497 -11.12 8.09 5.01
C PHE A 497 -11.36 7.47 3.64
N ASN A 498 -11.93 6.26 3.57
CA ASN A 498 -12.34 5.72 2.28
C ASN A 498 -13.65 6.35 1.79
N ALA A 499 -13.72 6.65 0.50
CA ALA A 499 -14.91 7.11 -0.19
C ALA A 499 -15.23 6.22 -1.41
N PHE A 500 -16.39 5.57 -1.41
CA PHE A 500 -16.77 4.66 -2.50
C PHE A 500 -18.28 4.38 -2.61
N PRO A 501 -18.76 3.87 -3.76
CA PRO A 501 -18.15 3.96 -5.08
C PRO A 501 -17.94 5.40 -5.55
N LEU A 502 -16.84 5.64 -6.26
CA LEU A 502 -16.57 6.85 -7.04
C LEU A 502 -16.63 6.55 -8.54
N LYS A 503 -16.57 7.60 -9.36
CA LYS A 503 -16.47 7.47 -10.82
C LYS A 503 -15.00 7.51 -11.23
N PRO A 504 -14.53 6.62 -12.12
CA PRO A 504 -13.19 6.74 -12.67
C PRO A 504 -12.91 8.14 -13.24
N PRO A 505 -11.69 8.67 -13.08
CA PRO A 505 -11.34 9.99 -13.56
C PRO A 505 -11.43 10.03 -15.09
N THR A 506 -12.01 11.10 -15.64
CA THR A 506 -12.15 11.30 -17.09
C THR A 506 -11.07 12.24 -17.67
N GLY A 507 -10.46 13.05 -16.80
CA GLY A 507 -9.39 14.00 -17.10
C GLY A 507 -8.06 13.63 -16.43
N GLY A 508 -7.43 14.63 -15.78
CA GLY A 508 -6.19 14.45 -15.03
C GLY A 508 -6.38 13.65 -13.73
N TYR A 509 -5.27 13.35 -13.07
CA TYR A 509 -5.23 12.61 -11.80
C TYR A 509 -6.21 13.16 -10.75
N ASP A 510 -6.35 14.48 -10.67
CA ASP A 510 -7.22 15.15 -9.69
C ASP A 510 -8.70 15.26 -10.09
N ASP A 511 -9.11 14.54 -11.14
CA ASP A 511 -10.46 14.62 -11.67
C ASP A 511 -11.48 13.86 -10.84
N GLY A 512 -12.34 14.60 -10.14
CA GLY A 512 -13.36 14.02 -9.26
C GLY A 512 -12.86 13.71 -7.84
N LEU A 513 -11.57 13.93 -7.54
CA LEU A 513 -11.02 13.71 -6.21
C LEU A 513 -11.75 14.55 -5.15
N PRO A 514 -12.14 13.95 -4.02
CA PRO A 514 -12.54 14.68 -2.82
C PRO A 514 -11.44 15.63 -2.34
N ALA A 515 -11.84 16.67 -1.59
CA ALA A 515 -10.90 17.59 -0.97
C ALA A 515 -10.16 16.91 0.20
N TYR A 516 -8.84 17.06 0.23
CA TYR A 516 -7.98 16.46 1.28
C TYR A 516 -6.95 17.44 1.83
N PHE A 517 -6.61 18.52 1.12
CA PHE A 517 -5.58 19.48 1.52
C PHE A 517 -6.18 20.68 2.23
N ASP A 518 -5.69 21.01 3.43
CA ASP A 518 -6.15 22.16 4.24
C ASP A 518 -7.66 22.20 4.46
N THR A 519 -8.28 21.03 4.55
CA THR A 519 -9.74 20.87 4.60
C THR A 519 -10.15 20.18 5.90
N GLU A 520 -11.09 20.79 6.63
CA GLU A 520 -11.66 20.24 7.87
C GLU A 520 -12.50 18.98 7.61
N PRO A 521 -12.63 18.04 8.56
CA PRO A 521 -13.27 16.74 8.35
C PRO A 521 -14.69 16.83 7.76
N ARG A 522 -15.48 17.80 8.24
CA ARG A 522 -16.85 18.02 7.75
C ARG A 522 -16.88 18.34 6.26
N ASP A 523 -15.93 19.15 5.80
CA ASP A 523 -15.84 19.56 4.40
C ASP A 523 -15.19 18.47 3.53
N VAL A 524 -14.27 17.67 4.09
CA VAL A 524 -13.79 16.44 3.46
C VAL A 524 -14.97 15.52 3.14
N PHE A 525 -15.79 15.17 4.14
CA PHE A 525 -16.94 14.27 3.95
C PHE A 525 -17.97 14.85 2.97
N LYS A 526 -18.26 16.15 3.09
CA LYS A 526 -19.16 16.84 2.16
C LYS A 526 -18.64 16.78 0.72
N SER A 527 -17.34 16.99 0.52
CA SER A 527 -16.73 16.93 -0.82
C SER A 527 -16.80 15.51 -1.41
N ALA A 528 -16.58 14.48 -0.59
CA ALA A 528 -16.69 13.09 -1.02
C ALA A 528 -18.14 12.71 -1.40
N ARG A 529 -19.14 13.18 -0.64
CA ARG A 529 -20.56 13.05 -1.04
C ARG A 529 -20.86 13.77 -2.35
N ALA A 530 -20.31 14.97 -2.55
CA ALA A 530 -20.48 15.74 -3.78
C ALA A 530 -19.81 15.05 -4.99
N ALA A 531 -18.70 14.34 -4.78
CA ALA A 531 -18.05 13.49 -5.78
C ALA A 531 -18.87 12.23 -6.11
N GLY A 532 -19.86 11.90 -5.28
CA GLY A 532 -20.84 10.84 -5.53
C GLY A 532 -20.68 9.61 -4.64
N ALA A 533 -19.78 9.61 -3.64
CA ALA A 533 -19.58 8.48 -2.75
C ALA A 533 -20.76 8.29 -1.77
N PRO A 534 -21.56 7.20 -1.88
CA PRO A 534 -22.63 6.91 -0.94
C PRO A 534 -22.15 6.21 0.33
N LEU A 535 -20.89 5.75 0.39
CA LEU A 535 -20.27 5.20 1.59
C LEU A 535 -18.98 5.95 1.92
N LEU A 536 -18.85 6.35 3.18
CA LEU A 536 -17.64 6.89 3.78
C LEU A 536 -17.20 6.00 4.94
N GLN A 537 -15.92 5.64 4.99
CA GLN A 537 -15.32 4.88 6.08
C GLN A 537 -14.28 5.73 6.81
N VAL A 538 -14.26 5.67 8.13
CA VAL A 538 -13.09 6.10 8.91
C VAL A 538 -12.13 4.91 9.01
N ASN A 539 -10.91 5.08 8.47
CA ASN A 539 -9.88 4.05 8.45
C ASN A 539 -8.99 4.13 9.68
N HIS A 540 -8.43 2.98 10.09
CA HIS A 540 -7.48 2.80 11.21
C HIS A 540 -7.55 3.94 12.26
N ALA A 541 -8.73 4.07 12.87
CA ALA A 541 -9.18 5.33 13.47
C ALA A 541 -8.35 5.80 14.68
N ARG A 542 -7.55 4.90 15.24
CA ARG A 542 -6.54 5.16 16.28
C ARG A 542 -5.20 4.60 15.85
N MET A 543 -4.19 5.44 15.75
CA MET A 543 -2.92 5.03 15.15
C MET A 543 -1.75 5.90 15.58
N ASP A 544 -0.71 5.28 16.14
CA ASP A 544 0.54 5.96 16.48
C ASP A 544 1.27 6.42 15.20
N PRO A 545 1.88 7.61 15.15
CA PRO A 545 2.03 8.60 16.23
C PRO A 545 0.89 9.65 16.29
N GLN A 546 -0.37 9.22 16.44
CA GLN A 546 -1.61 10.02 16.42
C GLN A 546 -1.98 10.56 15.04
N ILE A 547 -2.00 9.69 14.03
CA ILE A 547 -2.55 10.01 12.71
C ILE A 547 -4.01 9.52 12.53
N GLY A 548 -4.52 8.72 13.48
CA GLY A 548 -5.90 8.25 13.48
C GLY A 548 -6.89 9.36 13.80
N TYR A 549 -8.02 9.42 13.09
CA TYR A 549 -9.01 10.48 13.23
C TYR A 549 -9.54 10.65 14.66
N LEU A 550 -9.83 9.54 15.36
CA LEU A 550 -10.38 9.59 16.71
C LEU A 550 -9.35 10.05 17.75
N ASP A 551 -8.05 9.81 17.52
CA ASP A 551 -7.00 10.37 18.37
C ASP A 551 -6.90 11.89 18.16
N LEU A 552 -6.97 12.35 16.91
CA LEU A 552 -6.83 13.75 16.51
C LEU A 552 -7.98 14.65 16.99
N VAL A 553 -9.18 14.09 17.16
CA VAL A 553 -10.36 14.80 17.70
C VAL A 553 -10.64 14.44 19.17
N HIS A 554 -9.67 13.79 19.84
CA HIS A 554 -9.74 13.40 21.25
C HIS A 554 -11.05 12.68 21.62
N PHE A 555 -11.49 11.75 20.78
CA PHE A 555 -12.72 11.01 21.01
C PHE A 555 -12.58 10.05 22.19
N ASP A 556 -13.48 10.19 23.17
CA ASP A 556 -13.59 9.29 24.33
C ASP A 556 -14.75 8.31 24.13
N ALA A 557 -14.41 7.06 23.83
CA ALA A 557 -15.38 6.00 23.63
C ALA A 557 -16.28 5.73 24.86
N ARG A 558 -15.82 6.03 26.08
CA ARG A 558 -16.61 5.80 27.30
C ARG A 558 -17.79 6.74 27.41
N THR A 559 -17.65 7.97 26.91
CA THR A 559 -18.65 9.03 27.04
C THR A 559 -19.27 9.46 25.71
N GLY A 560 -18.66 9.10 24.58
CA GLY A 560 -19.04 9.57 23.24
C GLY A 560 -18.65 11.03 22.97
N LYS A 561 -17.84 11.66 23.84
CA LYS A 561 -17.40 13.06 23.72
C LYS A 561 -16.16 13.17 22.83
N SER A 562 -15.95 14.36 22.26
CA SER A 562 -14.85 14.70 21.37
C SER A 562 -14.66 16.21 21.34
N ASP A 563 -13.63 16.66 20.64
CA ASP A 563 -13.49 18.06 20.23
C ASP A 563 -14.59 18.49 19.24
N ASP A 564 -14.75 19.81 19.09
CA ASP A 564 -15.72 20.45 18.19
C ASP A 564 -15.41 20.22 16.70
N THR A 565 -14.18 19.80 16.39
CA THR A 565 -13.71 19.43 15.03
C THR A 565 -14.18 18.04 14.60
N PHE A 566 -14.78 17.27 15.51
CA PHE A 566 -15.45 16.03 15.14
C PHE A 566 -16.58 16.29 14.13
N ALA A 567 -16.61 15.47 13.09
CA ALA A 567 -17.60 15.49 12.04
C ALA A 567 -18.28 14.12 12.00
N ASP A 568 -19.60 14.16 12.08
CA ASP A 568 -20.45 12.99 11.86
C ASP A 568 -20.58 12.73 10.34
N GLY A 569 -21.31 11.69 9.96
CA GLY A 569 -21.75 11.47 8.58
C GLY A 569 -20.89 10.49 7.76
N PHE A 570 -19.98 9.77 8.42
CA PHE A 570 -19.40 8.53 7.92
C PHE A 570 -20.31 7.34 8.24
N ASP A 571 -20.27 6.32 7.39
CA ASP A 571 -21.18 5.17 7.45
C ASP A 571 -20.48 3.92 8.02
N LEU A 572 -19.20 3.77 7.71
CA LEU A 572 -18.39 2.60 8.04
C LEU A 572 -17.26 2.99 8.98
N PHE A 573 -16.81 2.04 9.80
CA PHE A 573 -15.74 2.25 10.75
C PHE A 573 -14.82 1.03 10.80
N GLU A 574 -13.56 1.23 10.47
CA GLU A 574 -12.59 0.14 10.41
C GLU A 574 -12.13 -0.26 11.82
N VAL A 575 -12.74 -1.33 12.33
CA VAL A 575 -12.43 -1.92 13.64
C VAL A 575 -11.19 -2.80 13.57
N PHE A 576 -11.02 -3.52 12.46
CA PHE A 576 -9.90 -4.44 12.28
C PHE A 576 -9.11 -4.09 11.02
N ASN A 577 -8.07 -3.31 11.17
CA ASN A 577 -7.11 -3.06 10.11
C ASN A 577 -5.97 -4.11 10.16
N GLY A 578 -5.42 -4.50 9.00
CA GLY A 578 -4.32 -5.47 8.87
C GLY A 578 -3.06 -5.09 9.67
N LEU A 579 -2.83 -3.80 9.90
CA LEU A 579 -1.80 -3.24 10.79
C LEU A 579 -1.88 -3.81 12.23
N TRP A 580 -3.05 -4.28 12.65
CA TRP A 580 -3.31 -4.82 13.99
C TRP A 580 -3.46 -6.33 14.01
N LEU A 581 -3.06 -7.04 12.95
CA LEU A 581 -3.09 -8.52 12.91
C LEU A 581 -2.41 -9.15 14.12
N THR A 582 -1.37 -8.53 14.67
CA THR A 582 -0.63 -9.02 15.85
C THR A 582 -1.01 -8.33 17.16
N LYS A 583 -2.04 -7.47 17.14
CA LYS A 583 -2.48 -6.59 18.24
C LYS A 583 -4.01 -6.69 18.47
N PRO A 584 -4.53 -7.85 18.90
CA PRO A 584 -5.98 -8.04 19.09
C PRO A 584 -6.61 -7.04 20.07
N GLU A 585 -5.83 -6.49 21.00
CA GLU A 585 -6.25 -5.41 21.90
C GLU A 585 -6.61 -4.11 21.16
N LYS A 586 -5.91 -3.77 20.06
CA LYS A 586 -6.23 -2.62 19.21
C LYS A 586 -7.52 -2.84 18.43
N VAL A 587 -7.77 -4.07 17.99
CA VAL A 587 -9.05 -4.44 17.36
C VAL A 587 -10.18 -4.29 18.37
N ARG A 588 -9.97 -4.68 19.63
CA ARG A 588 -10.98 -4.51 20.69
C ARG A 588 -11.22 -3.04 21.04
N GLU A 589 -10.17 -2.22 21.00
CA GLU A 589 -10.27 -0.76 21.13
C GLU A 589 -11.18 -0.17 20.05
N GLY A 590 -10.97 -0.54 18.78
CA GLY A 590 -11.83 -0.11 17.66
C GLY A 590 -13.30 -0.49 17.83
N MET A 591 -13.60 -1.68 18.36
CA MET A 591 -15.00 -2.05 18.66
C MET A 591 -15.58 -1.21 19.81
N SER A 592 -14.75 -0.84 20.80
CA SER A 592 -15.16 0.08 21.87
C SER A 592 -15.51 1.46 21.31
N ASP A 593 -14.78 1.93 20.28
CA ASP A 593 -15.09 3.19 19.58
C ASP A 593 -16.45 3.12 18.87
N VAL A 594 -16.79 2.00 18.22
CA VAL A 594 -18.13 1.81 17.61
C VAL A 594 -19.24 1.96 18.65
N ILE A 595 -19.06 1.39 19.85
CA ILE A 595 -20.01 1.55 20.97
C ILE A 595 -20.02 2.99 21.48
N GLY A 596 -18.87 3.65 21.55
CA GLY A 596 -18.78 5.07 21.92
C GLY A 596 -19.50 5.98 20.93
N LEU A 597 -19.38 5.71 19.62
CA LEU A 597 -20.08 6.46 18.58
C LEU A 597 -21.60 6.28 18.72
N LEU A 598 -22.04 5.07 19.08
CA LEU A 598 -23.44 4.81 19.38
C LEU A 598 -23.94 5.58 20.62
N ARG A 599 -23.12 5.75 21.68
CA ARG A 599 -23.48 6.62 22.82
C ARG A 599 -23.72 8.07 22.40
N ARG A 600 -23.02 8.53 21.37
CA ARG A 600 -23.23 9.86 20.77
C ARG A 600 -24.45 9.92 19.84
N GLY A 601 -25.06 8.78 19.51
CA GLY A 601 -26.17 8.65 18.57
C GLY A 601 -25.75 8.37 17.13
N ALA A 602 -24.45 8.14 16.87
CA ALA A 602 -23.95 7.75 15.56
C ALA A 602 -23.98 6.22 15.39
N ARG A 603 -24.67 5.73 14.36
CA ARG A 603 -24.65 4.31 13.98
C ARG A 603 -23.69 4.13 12.82
N VAL A 604 -22.65 3.34 13.05
CA VAL A 604 -21.62 3.04 12.05
C VAL A 604 -21.46 1.53 11.93
N VAL A 605 -21.13 1.07 10.73
CA VAL A 605 -20.97 -0.35 10.43
C VAL A 605 -19.51 -0.75 10.67
N PRO A 606 -19.23 -1.70 11.58
CA PRO A 606 -17.86 -2.13 11.83
C PRO A 606 -17.35 -2.96 10.65
N THR A 607 -16.18 -2.60 10.13
CA THR A 607 -15.50 -3.31 9.05
C THR A 607 -14.12 -3.78 9.50
N GLY A 608 -13.54 -4.69 8.72
CA GLY A 608 -12.12 -5.00 8.79
C GLY A 608 -11.56 -5.35 7.43
N ASN A 609 -10.39 -4.80 7.15
CA ASN A 609 -9.77 -4.77 5.84
C ASN A 609 -8.25 -4.91 5.98
N SER A 610 -7.57 -5.27 4.89
CA SER A 610 -6.14 -5.59 4.95
C SER A 610 -5.25 -4.36 5.07
N ASP A 611 -5.63 -3.24 4.47
CA ASP A 611 -4.78 -2.06 4.31
C ASP A 611 -3.40 -2.45 3.77
N SER A 612 -3.46 -3.27 2.72
CA SER A 612 -2.28 -3.91 2.17
C SER A 612 -1.57 -2.99 1.18
N HIS A 613 -0.24 -2.90 1.23
CA HIS A 613 0.58 -2.16 0.26
C HIS A 613 1.61 -3.04 -0.44
N LYS A 614 1.86 -4.26 0.05
CA LYS A 614 2.91 -5.18 -0.45
C LYS A 614 2.41 -6.60 -0.63
N LEU A 615 3.08 -7.37 -1.49
CA LEU A 615 2.75 -8.79 -1.73
C LEU A 615 3.12 -9.72 -0.56
N PHE A 616 3.90 -9.22 0.41
CA PHE A 616 4.39 -9.95 1.57
C PHE A 616 4.47 -9.02 2.79
N PHE A 617 4.21 -9.56 3.99
CA PHE A 617 4.01 -8.82 5.27
C PHE A 617 2.75 -7.95 5.36
N GLU A 618 2.10 -7.66 4.25
CA GLU A 618 0.86 -6.90 4.21
C GLU A 618 -0.11 -7.59 3.26
N GLU A 619 -0.39 -8.87 3.52
CA GLU A 619 -1.16 -9.71 2.62
C GLU A 619 -2.63 -9.26 2.53
N ALA A 620 -3.15 -9.18 1.30
CA ALA A 620 -4.53 -8.81 1.04
C ALA A 620 -5.54 -9.75 1.73
N GLY A 621 -6.73 -9.23 2.06
CA GLY A 621 -7.80 -10.00 2.69
C GLY A 621 -7.53 -10.45 4.13
N TYR A 622 -6.46 -10.00 4.79
CA TYR A 622 -6.27 -10.29 6.22
C TYR A 622 -6.21 -8.99 7.03
N PRO A 623 -7.25 -8.69 7.84
CA PRO A 623 -8.57 -9.32 7.88
C PRO A 623 -9.43 -8.97 6.64
N ARG A 624 -10.65 -9.52 6.61
CA ARG A 624 -11.67 -9.22 5.60
C ARG A 624 -13.05 -9.05 6.22
N THR A 625 -13.94 -8.40 5.48
CA THR A 625 -15.35 -8.25 5.84
C THR A 625 -16.21 -9.12 4.94
N PHE A 626 -17.04 -9.98 5.51
CA PHE A 626 -18.07 -10.71 4.79
C PHE A 626 -19.39 -9.94 4.84
N VAL A 627 -20.05 -9.78 3.69
CA VAL A 627 -21.31 -9.05 3.57
C VAL A 627 -22.43 -9.97 3.12
N HIS A 628 -23.55 -9.98 3.86
CA HIS A 628 -24.67 -10.88 3.62
C HIS A 628 -25.47 -10.55 2.35
N GLY A 629 -26.12 -11.57 1.78
CA GLY A 629 -27.09 -11.46 0.68
C GLY A 629 -26.49 -11.17 -0.70
N ALA A 630 -25.16 -11.13 -0.81
CA ALA A 630 -24.50 -10.63 -2.00
C ALA A 630 -23.82 -11.70 -2.88
N ALA A 631 -23.76 -12.95 -2.43
CA ALA A 631 -22.99 -14.00 -3.10
C ALA A 631 -23.49 -14.33 -4.53
N LEU A 632 -24.81 -14.28 -4.82
CA LEU A 632 -25.39 -14.61 -6.13
C LEU A 632 -26.66 -13.80 -6.45
N PRO A 633 -27.01 -13.56 -7.74
CA PRO A 633 -26.22 -13.81 -8.97
C PRO A 633 -25.08 -12.81 -9.16
N ARG A 634 -24.02 -13.12 -9.92
CA ARG A 634 -22.87 -12.20 -10.06
C ARG A 634 -23.23 -10.80 -10.59
N GLU A 635 -24.16 -10.73 -11.53
CA GLU A 635 -24.63 -9.45 -12.06
C GLU A 635 -25.25 -8.59 -10.96
N GLY A 636 -24.80 -7.33 -10.86
CA GLY A 636 -25.23 -6.40 -9.82
C GLY A 636 -24.76 -6.78 -8.39
N ARG A 637 -23.76 -7.67 -8.26
CA ARG A 637 -23.18 -8.05 -6.96
C ARG A 637 -22.67 -6.83 -6.21
N GLU A 638 -21.97 -5.92 -6.89
CA GLU A 638 -21.43 -4.70 -6.30
C GLU A 638 -22.55 -3.90 -5.61
N ALA A 639 -23.64 -3.61 -6.33
CA ALA A 639 -24.77 -2.87 -5.78
C ALA A 639 -25.39 -3.59 -4.56
N ARG A 640 -25.57 -4.92 -4.63
CA ARG A 640 -26.13 -5.68 -3.50
C ARG A 640 -25.19 -5.71 -2.29
N VAL A 641 -23.89 -5.86 -2.49
CA VAL A 641 -22.88 -5.75 -1.41
C VAL A 641 -23.00 -4.38 -0.76
N LEU A 642 -22.96 -3.31 -1.53
CA LEU A 642 -22.97 -1.94 -0.99
C LEU A 642 -24.27 -1.64 -0.21
N GLU A 643 -25.42 -2.12 -0.68
CA GLU A 643 -26.69 -1.96 0.03
C GLU A 643 -26.78 -2.79 1.32
N ALA A 644 -26.26 -4.02 1.33
CA ALA A 644 -26.20 -4.84 2.54
C ALA A 644 -25.18 -4.30 3.56
N LEU A 645 -24.06 -3.77 3.05
CA LEU A 645 -23.05 -3.08 3.85
C LEU A 645 -23.64 -1.84 4.54
N LYS A 646 -24.42 -1.00 3.83
CA LYS A 646 -25.16 0.13 4.43
C LYS A 646 -26.14 -0.30 5.52
N ARG A 647 -26.75 -1.49 5.38
CA ARG A 647 -27.65 -2.05 6.39
C ARG A 647 -26.93 -2.66 7.58
N GLY A 648 -25.60 -2.76 7.56
CA GLY A 648 -24.80 -3.33 8.65
C GLY A 648 -24.78 -4.85 8.71
N GLU A 649 -25.20 -5.54 7.64
CA GLU A 649 -25.28 -7.01 7.58
C GLU A 649 -23.89 -7.63 7.34
N VAL A 650 -22.99 -7.49 8.30
CA VAL A 650 -21.56 -7.83 8.18
C VAL A 650 -21.06 -8.79 9.25
N THR A 651 -19.99 -9.51 8.93
CA THR A 651 -19.06 -10.12 9.90
C THR A 651 -17.63 -9.91 9.42
N VAL A 652 -16.70 -9.73 10.34
CA VAL A 652 -15.28 -9.47 10.06
C VAL A 652 -14.46 -10.65 10.56
N SER A 653 -13.43 -11.05 9.81
CA SER A 653 -12.60 -12.19 10.18
C SER A 653 -11.18 -12.14 9.60
N SER A 654 -10.20 -12.58 10.40
CA SER A 654 -8.88 -13.04 9.94
C SER A 654 -8.77 -14.58 9.94
N GLY A 655 -9.82 -15.29 10.37
CA GLY A 655 -9.85 -16.75 10.50
C GLY A 655 -11.27 -17.28 10.80
N PRO A 656 -11.73 -17.25 12.06
CA PRO A 656 -13.05 -17.79 12.43
C PRO A 656 -14.19 -16.98 11.80
N PHE A 657 -15.11 -17.65 11.11
CA PHE A 657 -16.27 -17.02 10.48
C PHE A 657 -17.46 -17.03 11.46
N VAL A 658 -17.98 -15.84 11.82
CA VAL A 658 -18.96 -15.67 12.92
C VAL A 658 -20.30 -15.18 12.38
N GLU A 659 -21.31 -16.04 12.48
CA GLU A 659 -22.70 -15.69 12.15
C GLU A 659 -23.46 -15.43 13.45
N LEU A 660 -24.09 -14.26 13.54
CA LEU A 660 -24.93 -13.85 14.67
C LEU A 660 -26.34 -13.53 14.17
N THR A 661 -27.36 -14.00 14.90
CA THR A 661 -28.70 -13.43 14.81
C THR A 661 -29.27 -13.17 16.21
N VAL A 662 -30.06 -12.10 16.33
CA VAL A 662 -30.81 -11.79 17.56
C VAL A 662 -32.27 -11.65 17.18
N GLU A 663 -33.14 -12.43 17.81
CA GLU A 663 -34.55 -12.56 17.40
C GLU A 663 -34.69 -12.82 15.88
N LYS A 664 -33.81 -13.69 15.35
CA LYS A 664 -33.70 -14.06 13.93
C LYS A 664 -33.32 -12.91 12.99
N SER A 665 -32.95 -11.75 13.54
CA SER A 665 -32.49 -10.59 12.77
C SER A 665 -30.98 -10.58 12.67
N LEU A 666 -30.46 -10.15 11.52
CA LEU A 666 -29.04 -10.00 11.25
C LEU A 666 -28.46 -8.75 11.95
N PRO A 667 -27.12 -8.66 12.04
CA PRO A 667 -26.43 -7.42 12.34
C PRO A 667 -26.97 -6.23 11.52
N GLY A 668 -27.01 -5.07 12.17
CA GLY A 668 -27.57 -3.81 11.66
C GLY A 668 -29.05 -3.58 12.00
N ALA A 669 -29.80 -4.63 12.33
CA ALA A 669 -31.20 -4.52 12.70
C ALA A 669 -31.40 -3.92 14.11
N THR A 670 -32.56 -3.28 14.32
CA THR A 670 -33.09 -2.96 15.65
C THR A 670 -34.17 -3.96 16.02
N VAL A 671 -34.05 -4.59 17.19
CA VAL A 671 -34.99 -5.59 17.70
C VAL A 671 -35.57 -5.16 19.04
N GLN A 672 -36.74 -5.71 19.36
CA GLN A 672 -37.39 -5.56 20.66
C GLN A 672 -37.13 -6.79 21.51
N ARG A 673 -36.97 -6.61 22.82
CA ARG A 673 -36.93 -7.75 23.75
C ARG A 673 -38.31 -8.41 23.90
N ALA A 674 -38.32 -9.69 24.25
CA ALA A 674 -39.53 -10.39 24.63
C ALA A 674 -40.13 -9.81 25.92
N LYS A 675 -41.41 -10.14 26.19
CA LYS A 675 -42.15 -9.65 27.37
C LYS A 675 -41.50 -9.97 28.72
N ASP A 676 -40.66 -11.00 28.78
CA ASP A 676 -39.91 -11.39 29.98
C ASP A 676 -38.57 -10.63 30.13
N GLY A 677 -38.32 -9.64 29.28
CA GLY A 677 -37.13 -8.79 29.34
C GLY A 677 -35.88 -9.42 28.71
N SER A 678 -36.04 -10.46 27.88
CA SER A 678 -34.91 -11.17 27.28
C SER A 678 -34.93 -11.18 25.75
N VAL A 679 -33.78 -11.47 25.15
CA VAL A 679 -33.63 -11.71 23.71
C VAL A 679 -33.04 -13.10 23.46
N THR A 680 -33.40 -13.68 22.32
CA THR A 680 -32.89 -14.95 21.82
C THR A 680 -31.75 -14.66 20.87
N VAL A 681 -30.55 -15.11 21.23
CA VAL A 681 -29.33 -14.96 20.43
C VAL A 681 -28.93 -16.32 19.88
N HIS A 682 -28.73 -16.39 18.57
CA HIS A 682 -28.13 -17.54 17.91
C HIS A 682 -26.77 -17.15 17.36
N VAL A 683 -25.74 -17.94 17.68
CA VAL A 683 -24.39 -17.76 17.20
C VAL A 683 -23.88 -19.07 16.59
N ARG A 684 -23.31 -18.95 15.40
CA ARG A 684 -22.67 -20.06 14.70
C ARG A 684 -21.26 -19.62 14.29
N VAL A 685 -20.27 -20.42 14.64
CA VAL A 685 -18.88 -20.19 14.27
C VAL A 685 -18.38 -21.35 13.44
N SER A 686 -17.85 -21.05 12.25
CA SER A 686 -17.27 -22.02 11.33
C SER A 686 -15.82 -21.66 11.03
N ALA A 687 -14.95 -22.66 10.94
CA ALA A 687 -13.55 -22.47 10.60
C ALA A 687 -12.96 -23.77 10.00
N PRO A 688 -11.94 -23.67 9.13
CA PRO A 688 -11.08 -24.81 8.80
C PRO A 688 -10.32 -25.31 10.04
N ALA A 689 -9.94 -26.59 10.07
CA ALA A 689 -9.23 -27.18 11.21
C ALA A 689 -7.88 -26.51 11.53
N TRP A 690 -7.27 -25.84 10.53
CA TRP A 690 -6.00 -25.15 10.70
C TRP A 690 -6.13 -23.76 11.36
N VAL A 691 -7.34 -23.20 11.41
CA VAL A 691 -7.62 -21.91 12.05
C VAL A 691 -7.91 -22.14 13.52
N PRO A 692 -7.10 -21.60 14.45
CA PRO A 692 -7.36 -21.76 15.87
C PRO A 692 -8.66 -21.09 16.31
N PHE A 693 -9.42 -21.73 17.17
CA PHE A 693 -10.65 -21.18 17.75
C PHE A 693 -10.90 -21.76 19.14
N ASP A 694 -10.84 -20.92 20.17
CA ASP A 694 -11.04 -21.35 21.57
C ASP A 694 -12.49 -21.20 22.01
N GLY A 695 -13.15 -20.10 21.61
CA GLY A 695 -14.54 -19.83 21.98
C GLY A 695 -15.02 -18.46 21.47
N VAL A 696 -16.29 -18.17 21.73
CA VAL A 696 -16.95 -16.91 21.37
C VAL A 696 -17.56 -16.25 22.59
N ASP A 697 -17.34 -14.94 22.70
CA ASP A 697 -18.03 -14.07 23.65
C ASP A 697 -19.22 -13.40 22.96
N ILE A 698 -20.39 -13.45 23.59
CA ILE A 698 -21.51 -12.58 23.28
C ILE A 698 -21.43 -11.39 24.23
N ILE A 699 -21.34 -10.19 23.64
CA ILE A 699 -21.13 -8.94 24.38
C ILE A 699 -22.37 -8.08 24.22
N ALA A 700 -22.84 -7.50 25.33
CA ALA A 700 -23.87 -6.48 25.37
C ALA A 700 -23.22 -5.16 25.77
N THR A 701 -23.09 -4.26 24.80
CA THR A 701 -22.45 -2.95 24.94
C THR A 701 -20.98 -3.11 25.36
N ASP A 702 -20.66 -3.03 26.65
CA ASP A 702 -19.29 -3.17 27.15
C ASP A 702 -19.01 -4.57 27.75
N ASP A 703 -20.06 -5.27 28.18
CA ASP A 703 -19.94 -6.42 29.07
C ASP A 703 -20.07 -7.74 28.30
N VAL A 704 -19.15 -8.68 28.55
CA VAL A 704 -19.33 -10.08 28.12
C VAL A 704 -20.48 -10.67 28.94
N VAL A 705 -21.63 -10.86 28.30
CA VAL A 705 -22.83 -11.42 28.94
C VAL A 705 -22.88 -12.93 28.87
N LYS A 706 -22.16 -13.53 27.92
CA LYS A 706 -22.04 -14.98 27.80
C LYS A 706 -20.76 -15.39 27.06
N HIS A 707 -20.02 -16.33 27.64
CA HIS A 707 -18.96 -17.07 26.95
C HIS A 707 -19.48 -18.45 26.52
N LEU A 708 -19.04 -18.91 25.34
CA LEU A 708 -19.32 -20.24 24.79
C LEU A 708 -18.02 -20.85 24.24
N ASP A 709 -17.61 -21.97 24.80
CA ASP A 709 -16.42 -22.71 24.35
C ASP A 709 -16.64 -23.34 22.96
N ALA A 710 -15.55 -23.50 22.20
CA ALA A 710 -15.57 -24.27 20.97
C ALA A 710 -16.00 -25.73 21.25
N THR A 711 -16.91 -26.25 20.43
CA THR A 711 -17.42 -27.63 20.58
C THR A 711 -16.66 -28.65 19.75
N SER A 712 -15.80 -28.20 18.83
CA SER A 712 -15.06 -29.05 17.91
C SER A 712 -13.87 -28.30 17.29
N GLN A 713 -12.81 -29.03 16.90
CA GLN A 713 -11.58 -28.51 16.24
C GLN A 713 -11.30 -29.07 14.82
N LYS A 714 -12.30 -29.68 14.18
CA LYS A 714 -12.27 -30.23 12.80
C LYS A 714 -12.52 -29.14 11.73
N ASP A 715 -12.81 -29.52 10.49
CA ASP A 715 -13.25 -28.61 9.43
C ASP A 715 -14.76 -28.25 9.55
N GLY A 716 -15.14 -26.99 9.30
CA GLY A 716 -16.54 -26.55 9.22
C GLY A 716 -17.08 -25.97 10.52
N VAL A 717 -18.32 -26.28 10.89
CA VAL A 717 -18.97 -25.73 12.10
C VAL A 717 -18.23 -26.17 13.36
N ARG A 718 -17.70 -25.20 14.12
CA ARG A 718 -16.97 -25.39 15.38
C ARG A 718 -17.85 -25.11 16.60
N LEU A 719 -18.91 -24.31 16.42
CA LEU A 719 -19.91 -23.97 17.42
C LEU A 719 -21.22 -23.59 16.73
N ASP A 720 -22.35 -24.05 17.26
CA ASP A 720 -23.70 -23.64 16.88
C ASP A 720 -24.58 -23.66 18.14
N ALA A 721 -25.00 -22.49 18.61
CA ALA A 721 -25.66 -22.35 19.89
C ALA A 721 -26.77 -21.28 19.86
N THR A 722 -27.85 -21.56 20.59
CA THR A 722 -28.89 -20.57 20.89
C THR A 722 -28.96 -20.34 22.39
N VAL A 723 -28.92 -19.08 22.80
CA VAL A 723 -29.00 -18.66 24.21
C VAL A 723 -30.08 -17.60 24.39
N ARG A 724 -30.72 -17.58 25.56
CA ARG A 724 -31.66 -16.53 25.96
C ARG A 724 -30.96 -15.62 26.96
N LEU A 725 -30.85 -14.33 26.65
CA LEU A 725 -30.09 -13.36 27.44
C LEU A 725 -31.01 -12.27 27.99
N PRO A 726 -30.98 -11.97 29.30
CA PRO A 726 -31.73 -10.86 29.87
C PRO A 726 -31.12 -9.52 29.45
N ILE A 727 -31.95 -8.58 29.00
CA ILE A 727 -31.56 -7.23 28.56
C ILE A 727 -32.43 -6.19 29.27
N ALA A 728 -31.84 -5.52 30.26
CA ALA A 728 -32.55 -4.61 31.15
C ALA A 728 -32.83 -3.22 30.52
N ALA A 729 -31.93 -2.76 29.66
CA ALA A 729 -31.98 -1.45 29.00
C ALA A 729 -31.45 -1.59 27.57
N ASP A 730 -31.50 -0.52 26.79
CA ASP A 730 -30.97 -0.49 25.43
C ASP A 730 -29.54 -1.01 25.37
N ALA A 731 -29.26 -1.80 24.35
CA ALA A 731 -27.98 -2.49 24.24
C ALA A 731 -27.55 -2.66 22.78
N ALA A 732 -26.24 -2.79 22.59
CA ALA A 732 -25.63 -3.22 21.35
C ALA A 732 -25.09 -4.64 21.53
N LEU A 733 -25.62 -5.62 20.80
CA LEU A 733 -25.21 -7.02 20.88
C LEU A 733 -24.31 -7.40 19.70
N PHE A 734 -23.17 -8.01 19.99
CA PHE A 734 -22.27 -8.57 18.98
C PHE A 734 -21.52 -9.80 19.54
N ALA A 735 -21.00 -10.63 18.63
CA ALA A 735 -20.22 -11.82 18.95
C ALA A 735 -18.74 -11.61 18.62
N TRP A 736 -17.85 -12.14 19.46
CA TRP A 736 -16.40 -11.98 19.36
C TRP A 736 -15.70 -13.33 19.55
N ALA A 737 -15.19 -13.91 18.46
CA ALA A 737 -14.50 -15.18 18.41
C ALA A 737 -12.98 -14.96 18.42
N THR A 738 -12.27 -15.68 19.29
CA THR A 738 -10.81 -15.58 19.40
C THR A 738 -10.16 -16.92 19.70
N ALA A 739 -8.85 -16.97 19.53
CA ALA A 739 -8.00 -18.00 20.09
C ALA A 739 -6.71 -17.39 20.65
N LYS A 740 -6.11 -18.07 21.63
CA LYS A 740 -4.77 -17.74 22.15
C LYS A 740 -3.68 -18.12 21.15
N ALA A 741 -3.86 -19.22 20.43
CA ALA A 741 -2.90 -19.65 19.41
C ALA A 741 -3.01 -18.74 18.18
N PRO A 742 -1.87 -18.26 17.63
CA PRO A 742 -1.88 -17.48 16.41
C PRO A 742 -2.23 -18.36 15.20
N LEU A 743 -2.62 -17.72 14.10
CA LEU A 743 -2.71 -18.39 12.81
C LEU A 743 -1.38 -19.09 12.50
N PRO A 744 -1.41 -20.27 11.86
CA PRO A 744 -0.19 -20.92 11.38
C PRO A 744 0.47 -20.06 10.29
N HIS A 745 1.59 -20.53 9.74
CA HIS A 745 2.43 -19.77 8.80
C HIS A 745 1.85 -19.64 7.38
N VAL A 746 0.61 -19.15 7.31
CA VAL A 746 -0.08 -18.67 6.10
C VAL A 746 0.17 -17.19 5.84
N LEU A 747 0.73 -16.48 6.83
CA LEU A 747 1.17 -15.09 6.77
C LEU A 747 2.63 -14.98 7.20
N ALA A 748 3.30 -13.90 6.80
CA ALA A 748 4.65 -13.60 7.26
C ALA A 748 4.74 -13.34 8.78
N HIS A 749 3.62 -12.97 9.40
CA HIS A 749 3.50 -12.63 10.82
C HIS A 749 3.40 -13.87 11.69
N ALA A 750 4.41 -14.12 12.52
CA ALA A 750 4.43 -15.28 13.42
C ALA A 750 3.31 -15.27 14.48
N ASN A 751 2.77 -14.09 14.80
CA ASN A 751 1.77 -13.90 15.86
C ASN A 751 0.45 -13.33 15.33
N ALA A 752 0.11 -13.54 14.05
CA ALA A 752 -1.17 -13.08 13.52
C ALA A 752 -2.33 -13.72 14.29
N ALA A 753 -3.25 -12.89 14.77
CA ALA A 753 -4.37 -13.30 15.60
C ALA A 753 -5.41 -14.05 14.77
N SER A 754 -5.88 -15.17 15.31
CA SER A 754 -7.11 -15.82 14.85
C SER A 754 -8.29 -15.14 15.52
N LEU A 755 -8.97 -14.25 14.79
CA LEU A 755 -10.00 -13.37 15.35
C LEU A 755 -11.13 -13.18 14.34
N GLY A 756 -12.37 -13.20 14.84
CA GLY A 756 -13.55 -12.83 14.06
C GLY A 756 -14.62 -12.21 14.94
N PHE A 757 -15.44 -11.33 14.39
CA PHE A 757 -16.58 -10.75 15.10
C PHE A 757 -17.75 -10.48 14.16
N SER A 758 -18.96 -10.45 14.70
CA SER A 758 -20.14 -10.04 13.95
C SER A 758 -20.27 -8.50 13.92
N GLY A 759 -21.08 -7.97 13.01
CA GLY A 759 -21.65 -6.65 13.18
C GLY A 759 -22.54 -6.55 14.43
N VAL A 760 -23.13 -5.37 14.65
CA VAL A 760 -23.90 -5.05 15.85
C VAL A 760 -25.40 -5.21 15.60
N VAL A 761 -26.13 -5.91 16.47
CA VAL A 761 -27.60 -5.85 16.56
C VAL A 761 -27.99 -4.90 17.69
N TYR A 762 -28.90 -3.96 17.42
CA TYR A 762 -29.36 -3.00 18.42
C TYR A 762 -30.64 -3.52 19.11
N VAL A 763 -30.67 -3.51 20.44
CA VAL A 763 -31.86 -3.85 21.22
C VAL A 763 -32.46 -2.55 21.74
N ASP A 764 -33.64 -2.21 21.23
CA ASP A 764 -34.50 -1.17 21.79
C ASP A 764 -35.32 -1.86 22.89
N ALA A 765 -34.97 -1.58 24.14
CA ALA A 765 -35.49 -2.32 25.27
C ALA A 765 -36.79 -1.70 25.78
N ASP A 766 -36.93 -0.37 25.72
CA ASP A 766 -38.11 0.34 26.21
C ASP A 766 -39.18 0.60 25.14
N GLY A 767 -38.86 0.36 23.87
CA GLY A 767 -39.78 0.44 22.74
C GLY A 767 -39.97 1.85 22.19
N ASP A 768 -39.07 2.78 22.50
CA ASP A 768 -39.19 4.19 22.09
C ASP A 768 -38.66 4.48 20.67
N GLY A 769 -38.06 3.46 20.02
CA GLY A 769 -37.49 3.54 18.67
C GLY A 769 -36.09 4.15 18.61
N ARG A 770 -35.48 4.47 19.75
CA ARG A 770 -34.12 4.99 19.89
C ARG A 770 -33.24 3.95 20.58
N ILE A 771 -31.94 4.19 20.56
CA ILE A 771 -30.95 3.35 21.25
C ILE A 771 -30.10 4.30 22.09
N MET A 772 -30.37 4.32 23.38
CA MET A 772 -29.72 5.21 24.33
C MET A 772 -28.80 4.42 25.26
N LEU A 773 -27.52 4.41 24.94
CA LEU A 773 -26.52 3.73 25.77
C LEU A 773 -26.05 4.63 26.93
N PRO A 774 -25.93 4.09 28.17
CA PRO A 774 -25.32 4.82 29.26
C PRO A 774 -23.80 5.02 29.02
N PRO A 775 -23.17 6.00 29.69
CA PRO A 775 -21.71 6.07 29.75
C PRO A 775 -21.12 4.76 30.28
N ALA A 776 -19.96 4.36 29.76
CA ALA A 776 -19.25 3.18 30.24
C ALA A 776 -18.89 3.34 31.73
N LYS A 777 -19.02 2.25 32.49
CA LYS A 777 -18.69 2.21 33.93
C LYS A 777 -17.21 2.42 34.19
#